data_AF-A0A1Y3N001-F1
#
_entry.id   AF-A0A1Y3N001-F1
#
_cell.length_a   1.000
_cell.length_b   1.000
_cell.length_c   1.000
_cell.angle_alpha   90.00
_cell.angle_beta   90.00
_cell.angle_gamma   90.00
#
_symmetry.space_group_name_H-M   'P 1'
#
loop_
_entity.id
_entity.type
_entity.pdbx_description
1 polymer ?
#
loop_
_entity_poly.entity_id
_entity_poly.type
_entity_poly.pdbx_seq_one_letter_code
_entity_poly.pdbx_strand_id
1 'polypeptide(L)'
;MYHNLSLINSTFNNVLCNGDGDDSSLITFISSPYNNYLDFQNVIIRDSHTNGDLIKINGDMSIINFFNVTVYNVLSYGTIINDKSLESVITVKNSHFIENKNLNKQKCGLISCTNKINLNINNTNIKNNNIKNNGGAFLNGGSVYFQKTSDIELNHSIKIIDTQFKNNKAEYFGGAIYSDFVGLNNLNTKNVTFIGNHAYAGGAIYSNKNCNKALFSKNTMYINNTAESHGKDFATSPYIVNFKQSELKNYIVTSGELFPLQFNLTDEFGQIIQDVSKYYSNIILTLTPIINDDEIILIYGNSCYFLKGNCELNNFRVFTSSPTKLNFKINIENTSNIIKINNNIEYLNFTINDCTNEQYKIYQKSGQYKYNVYHCENPICNENCPTQNNTAICIKGNNENINSIKNNKCQCTNGWKGDKCNIMDIIDNNLSFNNFSSYSSCSIKFIFKHCGIVLIYYQFLIYVSTGYELGININDFDIIDKIPIQNQKVLNRISKFLNGIKGEQIQDDLQEEKTVIFGETIINNIENELNRFNDERSTQKENKINTSKFILLNIENDNPHDLIKLNKCIKIIHSLHMELISIIIISILLIIGIVIYNSKNEIEYIQEYNGKWRYECPLDHYNIILNLTEAIIILYLIVISLKVLNYVYIFKCVKYIGYSSLLWIATGPLTSVIIFL
;
A
#
# COMPACT_ATOMS: atom_id res chain seq x y z
N MET A 1 -66.72 -7.55 20.89
CA MET A 1 -67.30 -7.44 19.55
C MET A 1 -66.23 -6.86 18.63
N TYR A 2 -66.07 -7.42 17.43
CA TYR A 2 -65.09 -6.94 16.44
C TYR A 2 -65.66 -5.71 15.73
N HIS A 3 -65.17 -4.53 16.10
CA HIS A 3 -65.59 -3.27 15.50
C HIS A 3 -64.43 -2.59 14.83
N ASN A 4 -64.75 -1.83 13.78
CA ASN A 4 -63.81 -0.91 13.19
C ASN A 4 -63.61 0.29 14.12
N LEU A 5 -62.41 0.86 14.13
CA LEU A 5 -62.06 2.02 14.94
C LEU A 5 -61.40 3.08 14.06
N SER A 6 -61.92 4.31 14.12
CA SER A 6 -61.33 5.45 13.43
C SER A 6 -61.13 6.61 14.41
N LEU A 7 -59.93 7.19 14.40
CA LEU A 7 -59.54 8.35 15.20
C LEU A 7 -59.05 9.44 14.24
N ILE A 8 -59.79 10.54 14.17
CA ILE A 8 -59.56 11.63 13.21
C ILE A 8 -59.37 12.93 13.98
N ASN A 9 -58.26 13.64 13.70
CA ASN A 9 -57.92 14.92 14.32
C ASN A 9 -57.85 14.84 15.86
N SER A 10 -57.36 13.72 16.40
CA SER A 10 -57.30 13.46 17.83
C SER A 10 -55.93 13.77 18.44
N THR A 11 -55.89 14.22 19.69
CA THR A 11 -54.65 14.39 20.45
C THR A 11 -54.72 13.63 21.77
N PHE A 12 -53.75 12.76 22.01
CA PHE A 12 -53.50 12.06 23.27
C PHE A 12 -52.25 12.67 23.89
N ASN A 13 -52.41 13.38 25.01
CA ASN A 13 -51.33 14.15 25.63
C ASN A 13 -51.20 13.77 27.10
N ASN A 14 -49.99 13.47 27.56
CA ASN A 14 -49.72 13.14 28.96
C ASN A 14 -50.58 11.98 29.49
N VAL A 15 -50.76 10.94 28.67
CA VAL A 15 -51.56 9.78 29.05
C VAL A 15 -50.69 8.81 29.85
N LEU A 16 -51.20 8.36 30.99
CA LEU A 16 -50.58 7.34 31.83
C LEU A 16 -51.43 6.06 31.80
N CYS A 17 -50.92 5.02 31.14
CA CYS A 17 -51.49 3.68 31.14
C CYS A 17 -50.79 2.86 32.23
N ASN A 18 -51.43 2.80 33.41
CA ASN A 18 -50.98 1.96 34.53
C ASN A 18 -51.67 0.60 34.48
N GLY A 19 -50.92 -0.45 34.76
CA GLY A 19 -51.40 -1.83 34.84
C GLY A 19 -50.24 -2.80 34.98
N ASP A 20 -50.55 -4.09 35.06
CA ASP A 20 -49.53 -5.14 34.93
C ASP A 20 -48.89 -5.08 33.55
N GLY A 21 -47.63 -5.50 33.46
CA GLY A 21 -46.72 -5.13 32.37
C GLY A 21 -47.25 -5.38 30.95
N ASP A 22 -48.06 -6.40 30.70
CA ASP A 22 -48.56 -6.70 29.35
C ASP A 22 -50.06 -6.42 29.13
N ASP A 23 -50.73 -5.97 30.20
CA ASP A 23 -52.18 -5.77 30.24
C ASP A 23 -52.57 -4.30 30.12
N SER A 24 -51.62 -3.38 30.21
CA SER A 24 -51.86 -1.96 30.02
C SER A 24 -51.63 -1.53 28.56
N SER A 25 -52.61 -0.84 27.99
CA SER A 25 -52.49 -0.18 26.69
C SER A 25 -53.42 1.02 26.57
N LEU A 26 -53.09 1.95 25.67
CA LEU A 26 -53.99 3.05 25.31
C LEU A 26 -55.13 2.52 24.42
N ILE A 27 -54.77 1.64 23.49
CA ILE A 27 -55.72 1.01 22.57
C ILE A 27 -55.42 -0.48 22.47
N THR A 28 -56.44 -1.30 22.70
CA THR A 28 -56.45 -2.70 22.30
C THR A 28 -57.46 -2.90 21.19
N PHE A 29 -56.98 -3.23 20.00
CA PHE A 29 -57.78 -3.53 18.82
C PHE A 29 -57.75 -5.03 18.54
N ILE A 30 -58.92 -5.63 18.31
CA ILE A 30 -59.05 -7.05 17.98
C ILE A 30 -59.84 -7.16 16.68
N SER A 31 -59.22 -7.69 15.62
CA SER A 31 -59.86 -7.92 14.31
C SER A 31 -60.49 -9.30 14.19
N SER A 32 -61.56 -9.39 13.41
CA SER A 32 -62.19 -10.64 12.98
C SER A 32 -61.53 -11.21 11.71
N PRO A 33 -61.95 -12.40 11.24
CA PRO A 33 -61.58 -12.90 9.91
C PRO A 33 -62.09 -12.04 8.74
N TYR A 34 -63.00 -11.08 8.96
CA TYR A 34 -63.70 -10.33 7.92
C TYR A 34 -63.13 -8.91 7.69
N ASN A 35 -61.82 -8.70 7.90
CA ASN A 35 -61.12 -7.43 7.68
C ASN A 35 -61.66 -6.23 8.46
N ASN A 36 -61.27 -6.10 9.72
CA ASN A 36 -61.57 -4.88 10.48
C ASN A 36 -60.49 -3.81 10.25
N TYR A 37 -60.89 -2.53 10.25
CA TYR A 37 -59.96 -1.42 10.09
C TYR A 37 -59.69 -0.66 11.40
N LEU A 38 -58.42 -0.32 11.60
CA LEU A 38 -57.92 0.63 12.60
C LEU A 38 -57.31 1.81 11.86
N ASP A 39 -57.97 2.97 11.91
CA ASP A 39 -57.61 4.13 11.07
C ASP A 39 -57.30 5.36 11.94
N PHE A 40 -56.09 5.88 11.79
CA PHE A 40 -55.61 7.08 12.45
C PHE A 40 -55.30 8.15 11.41
N GLN A 41 -56.01 9.27 11.48
CA GLN A 41 -55.83 10.40 10.57
C GLN A 41 -55.57 11.68 11.36
N ASN A 42 -54.42 12.32 11.13
CA ASN A 42 -54.01 13.55 11.84
C ASN A 42 -54.02 13.37 13.37
N VAL A 43 -53.48 12.25 13.85
CA VAL A 43 -53.45 11.94 15.29
C VAL A 43 -52.09 12.29 15.89
N ILE A 44 -52.11 12.93 17.06
CA ILE A 44 -50.91 13.22 17.84
C ILE A 44 -50.97 12.43 19.15
N ILE A 45 -49.93 11.65 19.44
CA ILE A 45 -49.71 11.01 20.74
C ILE A 45 -48.40 11.53 21.29
N ARG A 46 -48.42 12.20 22.44
CA ARG A 46 -47.19 12.75 23.03
C ARG A 46 -47.11 12.65 24.53
N ASP A 47 -45.88 12.66 25.03
CA ASP A 47 -45.54 12.74 26.46
C ASP A 47 -46.25 11.68 27.30
N SER A 48 -46.49 10.50 26.71
CA SER A 48 -47.29 9.44 27.32
C SER A 48 -46.42 8.33 27.88
N HIS A 49 -46.93 7.67 28.92
CA HIS A 49 -46.27 6.58 29.63
C HIS A 49 -47.18 5.36 29.67
N THR A 50 -46.65 4.18 29.34
CA THR A 50 -47.42 2.93 29.43
C THR A 50 -46.57 1.82 30.05
N ASN A 51 -47.19 1.04 30.94
CA ASN A 51 -46.57 -0.16 31.50
C ASN A 51 -46.51 -1.34 30.53
N GLY A 52 -47.22 -1.27 29.40
CA GLY A 52 -47.23 -2.30 28.35
C GLY A 52 -47.17 -1.71 26.95
N ASP A 53 -47.82 -2.37 26.00
CA ASP A 53 -47.85 -1.89 24.62
C ASP A 53 -48.74 -0.64 24.52
N LEU A 54 -48.36 0.40 23.78
CA LEU A 54 -49.22 1.59 23.66
C LEU A 54 -50.47 1.28 22.83
N ILE A 55 -50.27 0.64 21.67
CA ILE A 55 -51.32 0.19 20.76
C ILE A 55 -51.10 -1.31 20.52
N LYS A 56 -52.04 -2.13 20.98
CA LYS A 56 -52.02 -3.59 20.87
C LYS A 56 -53.04 -4.02 19.82
N ILE A 57 -52.59 -4.75 18.81
CA ILE A 57 -53.42 -5.21 17.69
C ILE A 57 -53.36 -6.73 17.68
N ASN A 58 -54.51 -7.38 17.77
CA ASN A 58 -54.66 -8.83 17.74
C ASN A 58 -55.80 -9.23 16.78
N GLY A 59 -55.94 -10.53 16.52
CA GLY A 59 -57.04 -11.10 15.75
C GLY A 59 -56.57 -11.75 14.46
N ASP A 60 -57.47 -11.89 13.49
CA ASP A 60 -57.16 -12.65 12.27
C ASP A 60 -56.69 -11.75 11.13
N MET A 61 -57.57 -10.90 10.57
CA MET A 61 -57.23 -10.00 9.46
C MET A 61 -57.41 -8.52 9.82
N SER A 62 -56.29 -7.80 9.97
CA SER A 62 -56.26 -6.39 10.36
C SER A 62 -55.86 -5.47 9.19
N ILE A 63 -56.62 -4.40 8.95
CA ILE A 63 -56.24 -3.30 8.06
C ILE A 63 -55.91 -2.08 8.91
N ILE A 64 -54.66 -1.66 8.94
CA ILE A 64 -54.16 -0.64 9.86
C ILE A 64 -53.61 0.53 9.06
N ASN A 65 -54.18 1.72 9.28
CA ASN A 65 -53.81 2.94 8.57
C ASN A 65 -53.36 4.02 9.55
N PHE A 66 -52.14 4.52 9.35
CA PHE A 66 -51.60 5.68 10.05
C PHE A 66 -51.26 6.78 9.03
N PHE A 67 -52.11 7.79 8.94
CA PHE A 67 -51.95 8.93 8.04
C PHE A 67 -51.73 10.22 8.83
N ASN A 68 -50.59 10.87 8.61
CA ASN A 68 -50.21 12.09 9.31
C ASN A 68 -50.22 11.92 10.84
N VAL A 69 -49.61 10.84 11.32
CA VAL A 69 -49.58 10.51 12.75
C VAL A 69 -48.24 10.94 13.35
N THR A 70 -48.29 11.60 14.50
CA THR A 70 -47.09 11.97 15.26
C THR A 70 -47.10 11.26 16.61
N VAL A 71 -46.09 10.43 16.86
CA VAL A 71 -45.82 9.80 18.16
C VAL A 71 -44.50 10.35 18.70
N TYR A 72 -44.59 11.13 19.78
CA TYR A 72 -43.49 11.91 20.31
C TYR A 72 -43.26 11.66 21.80
N ASN A 73 -42.00 11.42 22.20
CA ASN A 73 -41.62 11.32 23.62
C ASN A 73 -42.49 10.33 24.42
N VAL A 74 -42.82 9.18 23.84
CA VAL A 74 -43.53 8.11 24.53
C VAL A 74 -42.54 7.18 25.23
N LEU A 75 -42.77 6.95 26.51
CA LEU A 75 -42.06 5.94 27.31
C LEU A 75 -42.95 4.71 27.48
N SER A 76 -42.56 3.58 26.90
CA SER A 76 -43.31 2.34 26.99
C SER A 76 -42.47 1.24 27.59
N TYR A 77 -43.07 0.46 28.49
CA TYR A 77 -42.58 -0.84 28.93
C TYR A 77 -43.17 -1.96 28.06
N GLY A 78 -43.37 -1.68 26.78
CA GLY A 78 -43.78 -2.60 25.71
C GLY A 78 -43.50 -1.96 24.34
N THR A 79 -44.14 -2.46 23.30
CA THR A 79 -44.02 -1.87 21.96
C THR A 79 -45.00 -0.70 21.80
N ILE A 80 -44.66 0.33 21.03
CA ILE A 80 -45.62 1.41 20.74
C ILE A 80 -46.76 0.88 19.88
N ILE A 81 -46.43 0.15 18.84
CA ILE A 81 -47.39 -0.55 17.99
C ILE A 81 -46.98 -2.01 18.01
N ASN A 82 -47.81 -2.84 18.62
CA ASN A 82 -47.59 -4.29 18.68
C ASN A 82 -48.70 -4.99 17.90
N ASP A 83 -48.35 -5.47 16.71
CA ASP A 83 -49.26 -6.22 15.85
C ASP A 83 -48.98 -7.71 15.90
N LYS A 84 -49.94 -8.42 16.48
CA LYS A 84 -49.99 -9.88 16.64
C LYS A 84 -51.12 -10.51 15.83
N SER A 85 -51.80 -9.75 14.97
CA SER A 85 -52.84 -10.32 14.09
C SER A 85 -52.24 -11.34 13.12
N LEU A 86 -52.96 -12.39 12.74
CA LEU A 86 -52.45 -13.47 11.87
C LEU A 86 -52.06 -12.95 10.48
N GLU A 87 -52.85 -12.05 9.92
CA GLU A 87 -52.57 -11.32 8.70
C GLU A 87 -52.85 -9.82 8.88
N SER A 88 -51.90 -8.99 8.47
CA SER A 88 -52.05 -7.54 8.57
C SER A 88 -51.64 -6.82 7.30
N VAL A 89 -52.47 -5.86 6.90
CA VAL A 89 -52.13 -4.84 5.91
C VAL A 89 -51.93 -3.52 6.64
N ILE A 90 -50.67 -3.10 6.76
CA ILE A 90 -50.28 -1.92 7.52
C ILE A 90 -49.81 -0.84 6.56
N THR A 91 -50.41 0.34 6.63
CA THR A 91 -50.00 1.50 5.85
C THR A 91 -49.64 2.66 6.78
N VAL A 92 -48.40 3.14 6.71
CA VAL A 92 -47.91 4.31 7.43
C VAL A 92 -47.50 5.37 6.41
N LYS A 93 -48.16 6.53 6.41
CA LYS A 93 -47.82 7.65 5.50
C LYS A 93 -47.69 8.97 6.23
N ASN A 94 -46.74 9.78 5.79
CA ASN A 94 -46.55 11.16 6.26
C ASN A 94 -46.45 11.25 7.79
N SER A 95 -45.86 10.25 8.43
CA SER A 95 -45.91 10.09 9.90
C SER A 95 -44.54 10.30 10.56
N HIS A 96 -44.55 10.51 11.87
CA HIS A 96 -43.38 10.87 12.66
C HIS A 96 -43.33 10.08 13.97
N PHE A 97 -42.25 9.31 14.18
CA PHE A 97 -41.96 8.58 15.42
C PHE A 97 -40.65 9.10 16.00
N ILE A 98 -40.74 9.99 16.99
CA ILE A 98 -39.62 10.80 17.45
C ILE A 98 -39.42 10.66 18.96
N GLU A 99 -38.17 10.43 19.39
CA GLU A 99 -37.76 10.45 20.81
C GLU A 99 -38.48 9.43 21.70
N ASN A 100 -38.98 8.34 21.13
CA ASN A 100 -39.69 7.33 21.89
C ASN A 100 -38.74 6.27 22.45
N LYS A 101 -39.16 5.64 23.55
CA LYS A 101 -38.37 4.66 24.28
C LYS A 101 -39.20 3.42 24.57
N ASN A 102 -38.70 2.25 24.14
CA ASN A 102 -39.15 0.96 24.64
C ASN A 102 -38.13 0.48 25.69
N LEU A 103 -38.59 0.31 26.93
CA LEU A 103 -37.79 -0.17 28.06
C LEU A 103 -38.03 -1.63 28.41
N ASN A 104 -38.90 -2.33 27.68
CA ASN A 104 -39.21 -3.73 27.94
C ASN A 104 -38.01 -4.62 27.62
N LYS A 105 -37.71 -5.57 28.50
CA LYS A 105 -36.56 -6.49 28.38
C LYS A 105 -36.84 -7.76 27.56
N GLN A 106 -38.07 -7.92 27.09
CA GLN A 106 -38.57 -9.12 26.41
C GLN A 106 -39.25 -8.77 25.07
N LYS A 107 -39.75 -7.54 24.91
CA LYS A 107 -40.39 -7.04 23.70
C LYS A 107 -39.49 -6.06 22.97
N CYS A 108 -39.40 -6.24 21.66
CA CYS A 108 -38.50 -5.51 20.79
C CYS A 108 -39.30 -4.65 19.81
N GLY A 109 -38.67 -3.62 19.24
CA GLY A 109 -39.36 -2.70 18.32
C GLY A 109 -39.98 -1.49 19.02
N LEU A 110 -40.19 -0.43 18.26
CA LEU A 110 -41.29 0.50 18.48
C LEU A 110 -42.53 0.06 17.71
N ILE A 111 -42.32 -0.42 16.48
CA ILE A 111 -43.31 -1.07 15.64
C ILE A 111 -42.89 -2.53 15.54
N SER A 112 -43.68 -3.43 16.14
CA SER A 112 -43.47 -4.87 16.13
C SER A 112 -44.59 -5.52 15.33
N CYS A 113 -44.21 -6.39 14.41
CA CYS A 113 -45.16 -7.17 13.63
C CYS A 113 -44.71 -8.65 13.63
N THR A 114 -45.62 -9.58 13.96
CA THR A 114 -45.22 -10.98 14.22
C THR A 114 -45.70 -12.03 13.22
N ASN A 115 -46.69 -11.75 12.38
CA ASN A 115 -47.26 -12.75 11.44
C ASN A 115 -47.17 -12.33 9.95
N LYS A 116 -48.12 -12.75 9.10
CA LYS A 116 -48.14 -12.38 7.68
C LYS A 116 -48.39 -10.88 7.55
N ILE A 117 -47.45 -10.18 6.92
CA ILE A 117 -47.47 -8.72 6.87
C ILE A 117 -47.34 -8.23 5.43
N ASN A 118 -48.26 -7.34 5.06
CA ASN A 118 -48.11 -6.40 3.96
C ASN A 118 -47.93 -4.99 4.56
N LEU A 119 -46.67 -4.54 4.67
CA LEU A 119 -46.33 -3.27 5.28
C LEU A 119 -45.88 -2.28 4.21
N ASN A 120 -46.49 -1.10 4.22
CA ASN A 120 -46.12 0.02 3.37
C ASN A 120 -45.84 1.27 4.21
N ILE A 121 -44.57 1.63 4.33
CA ILE A 121 -44.11 2.87 4.98
C ILE A 121 -43.72 3.86 3.89
N ASN A 122 -44.35 5.04 3.88
CA ASN A 122 -44.08 6.08 2.89
C ASN A 122 -43.91 7.45 3.56
N ASN A 123 -42.93 8.23 3.11
CA ASN A 123 -42.72 9.61 3.54
C ASN A 123 -42.75 9.77 5.07
N THR A 124 -42.04 8.90 5.80
CA THR A 124 -42.11 8.79 7.26
C THR A 124 -40.75 9.06 7.88
N ASN A 125 -40.74 9.68 9.07
CA ASN A 125 -39.54 9.97 9.84
C ASN A 125 -39.53 9.16 11.14
N ILE A 126 -38.50 8.33 11.34
CA ILE A 126 -38.29 7.53 12.55
C ILE A 126 -36.95 7.96 13.16
N LYS A 127 -36.97 8.77 14.22
CA LYS A 127 -35.80 9.52 14.68
C LYS A 127 -35.59 9.49 16.20
N ASN A 128 -34.33 9.43 16.62
CA ASN A 128 -33.90 9.52 18.03
C ASN A 128 -34.60 8.51 18.96
N ASN A 129 -35.00 7.36 18.44
CA ASN A 129 -35.67 6.36 19.25
C ASN A 129 -34.67 5.44 19.94
N ASN A 130 -35.00 4.96 21.14
CA ASN A 130 -34.14 4.08 21.91
C ASN A 130 -34.87 2.82 22.35
N ILE A 131 -34.33 1.66 21.98
CA ILE A 131 -34.89 0.35 22.27
C ILE A 131 -33.88 -0.34 23.18
N LYS A 132 -34.22 -0.40 24.47
CA LYS A 132 -33.43 -1.12 25.47
C LYS A 132 -33.88 -2.56 25.54
N ASN A 133 -32.95 -3.47 25.77
CA ASN A 133 -33.27 -4.85 26.05
C ASN A 133 -32.25 -5.40 27.06
N ASN A 134 -32.60 -5.48 28.35
CA ASN A 134 -31.60 -5.85 29.38
C ASN A 134 -31.38 -7.37 29.49
N GLY A 135 -30.74 -7.99 28.50
CA GLY A 135 -29.88 -9.18 28.69
C GLY A 135 -30.54 -10.54 28.91
N GLY A 136 -31.83 -10.75 28.62
CA GLY A 136 -32.44 -12.09 28.58
C GLY A 136 -32.21 -12.78 27.23
N ALA A 137 -32.16 -14.11 27.13
CA ALA A 137 -31.72 -14.89 25.94
C ALA A 137 -32.44 -14.64 24.58
N PHE A 138 -33.41 -13.73 24.50
CA PHE A 138 -34.18 -13.38 23.30
C PHE A 138 -33.99 -11.89 22.99
N LEU A 139 -32.82 -11.55 22.44
CA LEU A 139 -32.31 -10.19 22.33
C LEU A 139 -32.52 -9.62 20.94
N ASN A 140 -33.71 -9.13 20.63
CA ASN A 140 -33.95 -8.50 19.34
C ASN A 140 -33.98 -6.95 19.49
N GLY A 141 -33.73 -6.23 18.39
CA GLY A 141 -33.63 -4.77 18.42
C GLY A 141 -34.45 -4.08 17.32
N GLY A 142 -34.03 -2.87 16.96
CA GLY A 142 -34.64 -2.02 15.94
C GLY A 142 -35.85 -1.19 16.38
N SER A 143 -36.01 -0.04 15.73
CA SER A 143 -37.23 0.76 15.84
C SER A 143 -38.39 0.08 15.12
N VAL A 144 -38.10 -0.67 14.06
CA VAL A 144 -39.05 -1.57 13.40
C VAL A 144 -38.54 -3.00 13.57
N TYR A 145 -39.39 -3.87 14.07
CA TYR A 145 -39.07 -5.24 14.43
C TYR A 145 -40.02 -6.20 13.72
N PHE A 146 -39.44 -7.12 12.94
CA PHE A 146 -40.17 -8.20 12.29
C PHE A 146 -39.82 -9.52 12.95
N GLN A 147 -40.79 -10.12 13.65
CA GLN A 147 -40.60 -11.41 14.29
C GLN A 147 -40.79 -12.55 13.29
N LYS A 148 -40.08 -13.65 13.52
CA LYS A 148 -40.24 -14.90 12.77
C LYS A 148 -41.63 -15.50 12.97
N THR A 149 -42.25 -15.89 11.86
CA THR A 149 -43.40 -16.80 11.81
C THR A 149 -42.96 -18.26 11.81
N SER A 150 -43.79 -19.15 12.34
CA SER A 150 -43.62 -20.60 12.16
C SER A 150 -43.73 -21.02 10.69
N ASP A 151 -44.56 -20.31 9.92
CA ASP A 151 -44.86 -20.65 8.53
C ASP A 151 -43.91 -19.95 7.54
N ILE A 152 -43.13 -20.76 6.85
CA ILE A 152 -42.08 -20.33 5.91
C ILE A 152 -42.67 -19.92 4.54
N GLU A 153 -43.90 -20.33 4.22
CA GLU A 153 -44.52 -20.17 2.90
C GLU A 153 -45.33 -18.88 2.72
N LEU A 154 -45.42 -18.03 3.74
CA LEU A 154 -46.23 -16.84 3.65
C LEU A 154 -45.55 -15.82 2.71
N ASN A 155 -46.33 -15.25 1.79
CA ASN A 155 -45.88 -14.15 0.93
C ASN A 155 -46.00 -12.84 1.71
N HIS A 156 -44.89 -12.37 2.28
CA HIS A 156 -44.83 -11.05 2.90
C HIS A 156 -44.38 -10.02 1.86
N SER A 157 -44.89 -8.80 1.99
CA SER A 157 -44.48 -7.68 1.16
C SER A 157 -44.18 -6.49 2.07
N ILE A 158 -42.94 -6.01 2.01
CA ILE A 158 -42.52 -4.85 2.80
C ILE A 158 -42.03 -3.80 1.81
N LYS A 159 -42.67 -2.63 1.84
CA LYS A 159 -42.35 -1.51 0.98
C LYS A 159 -42.01 -0.30 1.84
N ILE A 160 -40.83 0.27 1.63
CA ILE A 160 -40.35 1.46 2.34
C ILE A 160 -39.93 2.50 1.32
N ILE A 161 -40.62 3.64 1.30
CA ILE A 161 -40.43 4.68 0.28
C ILE A 161 -40.24 6.03 0.95
N ASP A 162 -39.31 6.84 0.46
CA ASP A 162 -39.10 8.24 0.88
C ASP A 162 -39.01 8.40 2.41
N THR A 163 -38.38 7.43 3.09
CA THR A 163 -38.41 7.30 4.54
C THR A 163 -37.02 7.50 5.13
N GLN A 164 -36.95 8.14 6.31
CA GLN A 164 -35.70 8.42 7.01
C GLN A 164 -35.67 7.79 8.40
N PHE A 165 -34.63 7.00 8.65
CA PHE A 165 -34.26 6.46 9.96
C PHE A 165 -33.02 7.19 10.47
N LYS A 166 -33.16 8.01 11.52
CA LYS A 166 -32.06 8.85 12.02
C LYS A 166 -31.80 8.67 13.51
N ASN A 167 -30.55 8.39 13.88
CA ASN A 167 -30.09 8.32 15.27
C ASN A 167 -30.91 7.35 16.14
N ASN A 168 -31.43 6.27 15.55
CA ASN A 168 -32.10 5.25 16.33
C ASN A 168 -31.05 4.33 16.96
N LYS A 169 -31.29 3.94 18.21
CA LYS A 169 -30.39 3.09 18.99
C LYS A 169 -31.13 1.84 19.44
N ALA A 170 -30.52 0.69 19.15
CA ALA A 170 -30.86 -0.58 19.77
C ALA A 170 -29.65 -1.06 20.58
N GLU A 171 -29.90 -1.88 21.61
CA GLU A 171 -28.83 -2.46 22.41
C GLU A 171 -28.06 -3.54 21.63
N TYR A 172 -28.78 -4.49 21.01
CA TYR A 172 -28.16 -5.64 20.37
C TYR A 172 -28.13 -5.58 18.84
N PHE A 173 -29.29 -5.56 18.18
CA PHE A 173 -29.33 -5.80 16.74
C PHE A 173 -30.17 -4.78 15.99
N GLY A 174 -29.68 -4.32 14.84
CA GLY A 174 -30.51 -3.62 13.86
C GLY A 174 -31.00 -2.27 14.34
N GLY A 175 -30.14 -1.26 14.53
CA GLY A 175 -30.51 -0.02 15.24
C GLY A 175 -31.78 0.67 14.71
N ALA A 176 -32.02 0.60 13.40
CA ALA A 176 -33.27 1.05 12.78
C ALA A 176 -34.25 -0.11 12.55
N ILE A 177 -33.80 -1.17 11.88
CA ILE A 177 -34.65 -2.31 11.50
C ILE A 177 -34.01 -3.61 11.95
N TYR A 178 -34.79 -4.43 12.64
CA TYR A 178 -34.46 -5.82 12.91
C TYR A 178 -35.44 -6.76 12.22
N SER A 179 -34.94 -7.88 11.72
CA SER A 179 -35.79 -8.93 11.16
C SER A 179 -35.27 -10.34 11.42
N ASP A 180 -36.10 -11.15 12.07
CA ASP A 180 -35.97 -12.61 12.05
C ASP A 180 -36.68 -13.25 10.86
N PHE A 181 -37.27 -12.44 9.99
CA PHE A 181 -38.14 -12.87 8.91
C PHE A 181 -37.33 -13.25 7.65
N VAL A 182 -37.54 -14.47 7.15
CA VAL A 182 -36.82 -15.05 5.98
C VAL A 182 -37.12 -14.28 4.68
N GLY A 183 -38.35 -13.78 4.54
CA GLY A 183 -38.78 -13.08 3.32
C GLY A 183 -38.45 -11.59 3.32
N LEU A 184 -37.54 -11.10 4.18
CA LEU A 184 -37.02 -9.73 4.03
C LEU A 184 -36.29 -9.55 2.69
N ASN A 185 -36.04 -10.66 1.99
CA ASN A 185 -35.67 -10.69 0.59
C ASN A 185 -36.63 -9.95 -0.35
N ASN A 186 -37.88 -9.73 0.04
CA ASN A 186 -38.88 -9.01 -0.75
C ASN A 186 -39.01 -7.53 -0.33
N LEU A 187 -38.04 -6.99 0.41
CA LEU A 187 -38.04 -5.60 0.82
C LEU A 187 -37.83 -4.69 -0.40
N ASN A 188 -38.87 -3.94 -0.76
CA ASN A 188 -38.80 -2.94 -1.82
C ASN A 188 -38.50 -1.56 -1.20
N THR A 189 -37.26 -1.11 -1.33
CA THR A 189 -36.82 0.22 -0.89
C THR A 189 -36.73 1.21 -2.05
N LYS A 190 -37.18 2.45 -1.83
CA LYS A 190 -36.96 3.58 -2.74
C LYS A 190 -36.68 4.85 -1.95
N ASN A 191 -35.53 5.48 -2.16
CA ASN A 191 -35.15 6.73 -1.50
C ASN A 191 -35.23 6.64 0.03
N VAL A 192 -34.62 5.58 0.59
CA VAL A 192 -34.57 5.36 2.04
C VAL A 192 -33.22 5.83 2.57
N THR A 193 -33.21 6.54 3.69
CA THR A 193 -31.97 7.04 4.30
C THR A 193 -31.81 6.55 5.74
N PHE A 194 -30.64 5.98 6.06
CA PHE A 194 -30.25 5.55 7.40
C PHE A 194 -29.07 6.40 7.87
N ILE A 195 -29.28 7.24 8.87
CA ILE A 195 -28.31 8.23 9.34
C ILE A 195 -28.01 8.03 10.82
N GLY A 196 -26.75 7.76 11.20
CA GLY A 196 -26.32 7.78 12.60
C GLY A 196 -26.97 6.70 13.49
N ASN A 197 -27.51 5.63 12.91
CA ASN A 197 -28.12 4.56 13.71
C ASN A 197 -27.04 3.68 14.37
N HIS A 198 -27.38 3.08 15.50
CA HIS A 198 -26.45 2.33 16.33
C HIS A 198 -27.06 1.04 16.90
N ALA A 199 -26.27 -0.03 16.89
CA ALA A 199 -26.55 -1.30 17.58
C ALA A 199 -25.24 -2.05 17.88
N TYR A 200 -25.31 -3.17 18.61
CA TYR A 200 -24.15 -4.06 18.73
C TYR A 200 -23.79 -4.73 17.39
N ALA A 201 -24.74 -5.23 16.60
CA ALA A 201 -24.52 -5.63 15.20
C ALA A 201 -25.62 -5.09 14.28
N GLY A 202 -25.26 -4.72 13.05
CA GLY A 202 -26.24 -4.17 12.11
C GLY A 202 -26.70 -2.78 12.52
N GLY A 203 -25.82 -1.78 12.49
CA GLY A 203 -26.10 -0.45 13.05
C GLY A 203 -27.38 0.19 12.47
N ALA A 204 -27.65 0.01 11.18
CA ALA A 204 -28.95 0.33 10.60
C ALA A 204 -29.88 -0.90 10.55
N ILE A 205 -29.47 -1.98 9.88
CA ILE A 205 -30.33 -3.15 9.63
C ILE A 205 -29.67 -4.40 10.17
N TYR A 206 -30.43 -5.27 10.83
CA TYR A 206 -29.98 -6.62 11.15
C TYR A 206 -31.00 -7.63 10.65
N SER A 207 -30.54 -8.67 9.97
CA SER A 207 -31.38 -9.78 9.57
C SER A 207 -30.78 -11.11 9.98
N ASN A 208 -31.54 -11.91 10.72
CA ASN A 208 -31.06 -13.18 11.23
C ASN A 208 -30.99 -14.29 10.16
N LYS A 209 -31.53 -14.07 8.95
CA LYS A 209 -31.63 -15.13 7.94
C LYS A 209 -31.50 -14.65 6.50
N ASN A 210 -30.64 -15.36 5.76
CA ASN A 210 -30.59 -15.54 4.31
C ASN A 210 -30.98 -14.31 3.48
N CYS A 211 -30.34 -13.18 3.78
CA CYS A 211 -30.62 -11.92 3.11
C CYS A 211 -29.79 -11.79 1.82
N ASN A 212 -30.45 -11.50 0.70
CA ASN A 212 -29.76 -11.21 -0.55
C ASN A 212 -29.11 -9.82 -0.46
N LYS A 213 -27.77 -9.77 -0.50
CA LYS A 213 -26.95 -8.55 -0.44
C LYS A 213 -27.40 -7.46 -1.42
N ALA A 214 -28.00 -7.83 -2.56
CA ALA A 214 -28.47 -6.90 -3.57
C ALA A 214 -29.58 -5.95 -3.08
N LEU A 215 -30.43 -6.39 -2.14
CA LEU A 215 -31.64 -5.66 -1.75
C LEU A 215 -31.37 -4.35 -1.02
N PHE A 216 -30.28 -4.30 -0.27
CA PHE A 216 -29.94 -3.15 0.55
C PHE A 216 -29.13 -2.10 -0.20
N SER A 217 -28.72 -2.38 -1.44
CA SER A 217 -27.74 -1.57 -2.16
C SER A 217 -28.32 -0.59 -3.18
N LYS A 218 -29.47 -0.89 -3.81
CA LYS A 218 -29.86 -0.17 -5.04
C LYS A 218 -30.61 1.16 -4.86
N ASN A 219 -31.21 1.46 -3.71
CA ASN A 219 -31.97 2.72 -3.51
C ASN A 219 -31.97 3.22 -2.06
N THR A 220 -30.94 2.83 -1.30
CA THR A 220 -30.82 3.14 0.12
C THR A 220 -29.50 3.84 0.37
N MET A 221 -29.54 4.93 1.13
CA MET A 221 -28.35 5.69 1.52
C MET A 221 -28.05 5.44 2.98
N TYR A 222 -26.79 5.12 3.29
CA TYR A 222 -26.30 4.90 4.64
C TYR A 222 -25.25 5.96 4.99
N ILE A 223 -25.46 6.69 6.09
CA ILE A 223 -24.58 7.79 6.51
C ILE A 223 -24.24 7.60 7.98
N ASN A 224 -22.96 7.39 8.30
CA ASN A 224 -22.43 7.37 9.66
C ASN A 224 -23.15 6.44 10.65
N ASN A 225 -23.71 5.31 10.19
CA ASN A 225 -24.19 4.28 11.10
C ASN A 225 -23.00 3.60 11.78
N THR A 226 -23.21 3.03 12.97
CA THR A 226 -22.16 2.40 13.77
C THR A 226 -22.63 1.07 14.34
N ALA A 227 -21.73 0.11 14.43
CA ALA A 227 -21.95 -1.16 15.11
C ALA A 227 -20.74 -1.51 15.97
N GLU A 228 -20.96 -2.11 17.14
CA GLU A 228 -19.88 -2.52 18.05
C GLU A 228 -19.14 -3.78 17.57
N SER A 229 -19.89 -4.75 17.05
CA SER A 229 -19.40 -6.07 16.67
C SER A 229 -19.04 -6.15 15.19
N HIS A 230 -20.02 -5.95 14.31
CA HIS A 230 -19.84 -6.01 12.86
C HIS A 230 -21.04 -5.39 12.12
N GLY A 231 -20.83 -5.06 10.85
CA GLY A 231 -21.86 -4.55 9.95
C GLY A 231 -22.50 -3.25 10.42
N LYS A 232 -21.78 -2.14 10.24
CA LYS A 232 -22.29 -0.81 10.63
C LYS A 232 -23.62 -0.45 9.94
N ASP A 233 -23.81 -0.90 8.71
CA ASP A 233 -25.01 -0.62 7.92
C ASP A 233 -25.96 -1.81 7.95
N PHE A 234 -25.45 -3.01 7.66
CA PHE A 234 -26.22 -4.24 7.74
C PHE A 234 -25.37 -5.39 8.26
N ALA A 235 -25.98 -6.31 9.01
CA ALA A 235 -25.33 -7.52 9.53
C ALA A 235 -26.32 -8.69 9.61
N THR A 236 -25.80 -9.91 9.74
CA THR A 236 -26.57 -11.10 10.14
C THR A 236 -25.99 -11.75 11.38
N SER A 237 -26.59 -12.86 11.82
CA SER A 237 -25.95 -13.73 12.82
C SER A 237 -24.64 -14.32 12.29
N PRO A 238 -23.75 -14.79 13.19
CA PRO A 238 -22.64 -15.64 12.80
C PRO A 238 -23.09 -16.79 11.91
N TYR A 239 -22.37 -17.02 10.83
CA TYR A 239 -22.81 -17.94 9.79
C TYR A 239 -21.72 -18.85 9.25
N ILE A 240 -20.50 -18.34 9.04
CA ILE A 240 -19.40 -19.14 8.48
C ILE A 240 -18.17 -19.05 9.36
N VAL A 241 -17.55 -20.21 9.62
CA VAL A 241 -16.16 -20.28 10.07
C VAL A 241 -15.26 -20.50 8.86
N ASN A 242 -14.30 -19.59 8.69
CA ASN A 242 -13.26 -19.65 7.68
C ASN A 242 -11.92 -19.97 8.34
N PHE A 243 -11.11 -20.80 7.70
CA PHE A 243 -9.73 -21.03 8.11
C PHE A 243 -8.82 -20.01 7.41
N LYS A 244 -7.93 -19.37 8.17
CA LYS A 244 -7.20 -18.17 7.71
C LYS A 244 -5.96 -18.50 6.89
N GLN A 245 -5.35 -19.67 7.10
CA GLN A 245 -4.14 -20.05 6.39
C GLN A 245 -4.52 -20.58 5.01
N SER A 246 -4.18 -19.83 3.97
CA SER A 246 -4.59 -20.10 2.61
C SER A 246 -3.71 -21.19 1.96
N GLU A 247 -4.37 -22.07 1.21
CA GLU A 247 -3.88 -22.94 0.12
C GLU A 247 -3.57 -24.41 0.44
N LEU A 248 -2.99 -24.78 1.58
CA LEU A 248 -2.61 -26.18 1.83
C LEU A 248 -3.68 -26.95 2.59
N LYS A 249 -4.27 -27.98 1.97
CA LYS A 249 -5.17 -28.93 2.64
C LYS A 249 -4.43 -30.01 3.43
N ASN A 250 -3.15 -30.22 3.11
CA ASN A 250 -2.32 -31.27 3.67
C ASN A 250 -1.15 -30.65 4.42
N TYR A 251 -1.13 -30.83 5.73
CA TYR A 251 -0.07 -30.37 6.61
C TYR A 251 0.88 -31.51 6.91
N ILE A 252 2.18 -31.22 6.90
CA ILE A 252 3.21 -32.19 7.28
C ILE A 252 3.83 -31.67 8.57
N VAL A 253 3.69 -32.44 9.64
CA VAL A 253 4.22 -32.09 10.96
C VAL A 253 4.86 -33.33 11.58
N THR A 254 5.74 -33.13 12.54
CA THR A 254 6.30 -34.21 13.36
C THR A 254 5.45 -34.41 14.64
N SER A 255 5.53 -35.60 15.23
CA SER A 255 4.73 -35.92 16.42
C SER A 255 5.06 -34.95 17.58
N GLY A 256 4.04 -34.34 18.19
CA GLY A 256 4.14 -33.36 19.27
C GLY A 256 4.67 -31.97 18.88
N GLU A 257 4.92 -31.72 17.59
CA GLU A 257 5.26 -30.40 17.07
C GLU A 257 4.11 -29.40 17.30
N LEU A 258 4.49 -28.15 17.61
CA LEU A 258 3.53 -27.06 17.77
C LEU A 258 3.04 -26.58 16.41
N PHE A 259 1.73 -26.69 16.16
CA PHE A 259 1.14 -26.29 14.89
C PHE A 259 0.00 -25.29 15.08
N PRO A 260 0.28 -23.98 15.15
CA PRO A 260 -0.75 -22.97 15.42
C PRO A 260 -1.74 -22.88 14.25
N LEU A 261 -3.04 -22.96 14.57
CA LEU A 261 -4.13 -22.82 13.60
C LEU A 261 -4.97 -21.59 13.93
N GLN A 262 -5.44 -20.88 12.91
CA GLN A 262 -6.30 -19.70 13.09
C GLN A 262 -7.57 -19.79 12.23
N PHE A 263 -8.70 -19.55 12.87
CA PHE A 263 -10.02 -19.49 12.24
C PHE A 263 -10.67 -18.13 12.48
N ASN A 264 -11.44 -17.68 11.50
CA ASN A 264 -12.23 -16.45 11.56
C ASN A 264 -13.72 -16.79 11.49
N LEU A 265 -14.52 -16.17 12.34
CA LEU A 265 -15.98 -16.24 12.33
C LEU A 265 -16.53 -15.02 11.58
N THR A 266 -17.33 -15.30 10.55
CA THR A 266 -17.98 -14.28 9.73
C THR A 266 -19.49 -14.46 9.68
N ASP A 267 -20.20 -13.38 9.41
CA ASP A 267 -21.64 -13.39 9.11
C ASP A 267 -21.93 -13.86 7.66
N GLU A 268 -23.21 -13.88 7.24
CA GLU A 268 -23.62 -14.30 5.89
C GLU A 268 -23.07 -13.38 4.78
N PHE A 269 -22.71 -12.14 5.13
CA PHE A 269 -22.17 -11.15 4.20
C PHE A 269 -20.63 -11.18 4.12
N GLY A 270 -19.98 -12.08 4.87
CA GLY A 270 -18.53 -12.21 4.94
C GLY A 270 -17.85 -11.19 5.87
N GLN A 271 -18.60 -10.54 6.76
CA GLN A 271 -18.07 -9.56 7.71
C GLN A 271 -17.51 -10.28 8.94
N ILE A 272 -16.28 -9.95 9.34
CA ILE A 272 -15.63 -10.53 10.52
C ILE A 272 -16.29 -9.97 11.79
N ILE A 273 -16.63 -10.86 12.72
CA ILE A 273 -17.36 -10.53 13.95
C ILE A 273 -16.39 -10.08 15.03
N GLN A 274 -16.26 -8.78 15.34
CA GLN A 274 -15.26 -8.31 16.31
C GLN A 274 -15.67 -8.47 17.78
N ASP A 275 -16.93 -8.79 18.06
CA ASP A 275 -17.48 -9.15 19.38
C ASP A 275 -16.74 -8.58 20.61
N VAL A 276 -16.75 -7.25 20.75
CA VAL A 276 -16.04 -6.57 21.84
C VAL A 276 -16.70 -6.87 23.20
N SER A 277 -18.03 -6.93 23.24
CA SER A 277 -18.83 -7.28 24.42
C SER A 277 -18.88 -8.77 24.77
N LYS A 278 -18.22 -9.66 24.01
CA LYS A 278 -18.22 -11.13 24.23
C LYS A 278 -19.61 -11.78 24.16
N TYR A 279 -20.50 -11.25 23.33
CA TYR A 279 -21.83 -11.79 23.08
C TYR A 279 -21.78 -13.19 22.46
N TYR A 280 -20.82 -13.46 21.58
CA TYR A 280 -20.65 -14.71 20.84
C TYR A 280 -19.51 -15.58 21.41
N SER A 281 -19.00 -15.27 22.61
CA SER A 281 -17.86 -16.01 23.19
C SER A 281 -18.18 -17.45 23.59
N ASN A 282 -19.46 -17.84 23.55
CA ASN A 282 -19.91 -19.21 23.79
C ASN A 282 -19.76 -20.13 22.58
N ILE A 283 -19.34 -19.62 21.42
CA ILE A 283 -19.06 -20.43 20.23
C ILE A 283 -17.68 -21.06 20.40
N ILE A 284 -17.65 -22.38 20.50
CA ILE A 284 -16.43 -23.17 20.67
C ILE A 284 -16.16 -23.93 19.38
N LEU A 285 -14.92 -23.84 18.88
CA LEU A 285 -14.43 -24.69 17.81
C LEU A 285 -13.58 -25.79 18.43
N THR A 286 -13.83 -27.04 18.05
CA THR A 286 -13.07 -28.20 18.48
C THR A 286 -12.64 -29.04 17.27
N LEU A 287 -11.37 -29.41 17.19
CA LEU A 287 -10.86 -30.36 16.21
C LEU A 287 -10.92 -31.77 16.80
N THR A 288 -11.64 -32.67 16.12
CA THR A 288 -11.71 -34.08 16.49
C THR A 288 -11.06 -34.95 15.42
N PRO A 289 -10.08 -35.79 15.77
CA PRO A 289 -9.47 -36.71 14.83
C PRO A 289 -10.48 -37.80 14.41
N ILE A 290 -10.42 -38.21 13.15
CA ILE A 290 -11.12 -39.40 12.65
C ILE A 290 -10.11 -40.54 12.74
N ILE A 291 -10.31 -41.43 13.71
CA ILE A 291 -9.35 -42.46 14.10
C ILE A 291 -9.89 -43.84 13.69
N ASN A 292 -9.01 -44.74 13.23
CA ASN A 292 -9.28 -46.18 13.15
C ASN A 292 -8.98 -46.83 14.50
N ASP A 293 -9.80 -47.78 14.97
CA ASP A 293 -9.80 -48.31 16.36
C ASP A 293 -8.44 -48.73 16.95
N ASP A 294 -7.41 -48.97 16.13
CA ASP A 294 -6.08 -49.41 16.57
C ASP A 294 -5.06 -48.27 16.83
N GLU A 295 -5.34 -47.03 16.44
CA GLU A 295 -4.38 -45.91 16.59
C GLU A 295 -4.55 -45.16 17.92
N ILE A 296 -3.42 -44.91 18.60
CA ILE A 296 -3.40 -44.18 19.87
C ILE A 296 -2.88 -42.77 19.62
N ILE A 297 -3.78 -41.81 19.74
CA ILE A 297 -3.52 -40.40 19.44
C ILE A 297 -3.87 -39.58 20.68
N LEU A 298 -2.96 -38.71 21.07
CA LEU A 298 -3.15 -37.75 22.14
C LEU A 298 -3.05 -36.34 21.56
N ILE A 299 -4.01 -35.48 21.88
CA ILE A 299 -4.10 -34.15 21.27
C ILE A 299 -4.21 -33.12 22.38
N TYR A 300 -3.47 -32.03 22.21
CA TYR A 300 -3.53 -30.86 23.08
C TYR A 300 -3.91 -29.63 22.28
N GLY A 301 -4.58 -28.68 22.94
CA GLY A 301 -4.92 -27.39 22.35
C GLY A 301 -5.78 -27.49 21.10
N ASN A 302 -6.69 -28.48 21.02
CA ASN A 302 -7.58 -28.70 19.88
C ASN A 302 -8.91 -27.97 19.97
N SER A 303 -9.14 -27.18 21.01
CA SER A 303 -10.31 -26.32 21.13
C SER A 303 -9.94 -24.86 21.37
N CYS A 304 -10.75 -23.96 20.83
CA CYS A 304 -10.67 -22.53 21.09
C CYS A 304 -12.06 -21.90 21.09
N TYR A 305 -12.14 -20.70 21.69
CA TYR A 305 -13.31 -19.84 21.68
C TYR A 305 -13.06 -18.70 20.69
N PHE A 306 -14.10 -18.22 20.03
CA PHE A 306 -13.97 -17.03 19.18
C PHE A 306 -13.88 -15.78 20.06
N LEU A 307 -12.70 -15.15 20.06
CA LEU A 307 -12.43 -13.87 20.68
C LEU A 307 -12.23 -12.83 19.58
N LYS A 308 -13.09 -11.83 19.55
CA LYS A 308 -13.14 -10.85 18.45
C LYS A 308 -13.21 -11.48 17.06
N GLY A 309 -13.94 -12.59 16.96
CA GLY A 309 -14.14 -13.30 15.71
C GLY A 309 -12.97 -14.17 15.30
N ASN A 310 -11.93 -14.29 16.11
CA ASN A 310 -10.78 -15.14 15.84
C ASN A 310 -10.72 -16.28 16.85
N CYS A 311 -10.44 -17.48 16.38
CA CYS A 311 -10.20 -18.67 17.17
C CYS A 311 -8.78 -19.13 16.88
N GLU A 312 -7.91 -19.08 17.88
CA GLU A 312 -6.49 -19.38 17.75
C GLU A 312 -6.13 -20.61 18.57
N LEU A 313 -5.72 -21.68 17.90
CA LEU A 313 -5.21 -22.89 18.52
C LEU A 313 -3.69 -22.81 18.66
N ASN A 314 -3.20 -21.81 19.40
CA ASN A 314 -1.76 -21.52 19.53
C ASN A 314 -0.95 -22.65 20.18
N ASN A 315 -1.63 -23.60 20.84
CA ASN A 315 -1.04 -24.74 21.55
C ASN A 315 -1.40 -26.09 20.91
N PHE A 316 -1.88 -26.11 19.67
CA PHE A 316 -2.27 -27.36 19.01
C PHE A 316 -1.07 -28.27 18.78
N ARG A 317 -1.15 -29.49 19.30
CA ARG A 317 -0.12 -30.54 19.17
C ARG A 317 -0.77 -31.90 19.04
N VAL A 318 -0.19 -32.75 18.20
CA VAL A 318 -0.69 -34.11 17.95
C VAL A 318 0.41 -35.11 18.22
N PHE A 319 0.17 -36.02 19.16
CA PHE A 319 1.11 -37.06 19.57
C PHE A 319 0.59 -38.41 19.08
N THR A 320 1.48 -39.21 18.50
CA THR A 320 1.14 -40.50 17.86
C THR A 320 2.09 -41.60 18.33
N SER A 321 1.68 -42.86 18.22
CA SER A 321 2.53 -44.03 18.49
C SER A 321 3.43 -44.40 17.30
N SER A 322 3.00 -44.09 16.08
CA SER A 322 3.75 -44.27 14.82
C SER A 322 3.46 -43.12 13.85
N PRO A 323 4.29 -42.92 12.81
CA PRO A 323 3.96 -42.01 11.72
C PRO A 323 2.62 -42.42 11.07
N THR A 324 1.71 -41.47 10.88
CA THR A 324 0.36 -41.75 10.39
C THR A 324 -0.24 -40.53 9.68
N LYS A 325 -1.35 -40.73 8.96
CA LYS A 325 -2.14 -39.68 8.33
C LYS A 325 -3.46 -39.55 9.07
N LEU A 326 -3.74 -38.35 9.57
CA LEU A 326 -4.92 -38.05 10.36
C LEU A 326 -5.78 -37.01 9.65
N ASN A 327 -7.08 -37.25 9.63
CA ASN A 327 -8.05 -36.25 9.19
C ASN A 327 -8.75 -35.71 10.43
N PHE A 328 -8.68 -34.40 10.63
CA PHE A 328 -9.38 -33.73 11.73
C PHE A 328 -10.67 -33.13 11.21
N LYS A 329 -11.79 -33.57 11.77
CA LYS A 329 -13.09 -32.94 11.57
C LYS A 329 -13.19 -31.70 12.45
N ILE A 330 -13.59 -30.58 11.85
CA ILE A 330 -13.90 -29.36 12.60
C ILE A 330 -15.33 -29.49 13.14
N ASN A 331 -15.50 -29.34 14.45
CA ASN A 331 -16.80 -29.27 15.10
C ASN A 331 -16.98 -27.89 15.72
N ILE A 332 -18.22 -27.40 15.68
CA ILE A 332 -18.61 -26.14 16.30
C ILE A 332 -19.69 -26.46 17.32
N GLU A 333 -19.43 -26.16 18.58
CA GLU A 333 -20.43 -26.21 19.65
C GLU A 333 -21.06 -24.82 19.75
N ASN A 334 -22.35 -24.73 19.40
CA ASN A 334 -23.15 -23.53 19.51
C ASN A 334 -24.61 -23.90 19.83
N THR A 335 -25.34 -23.00 20.51
CA THR A 335 -26.76 -23.13 20.82
C THR A 335 -27.66 -23.10 19.58
N SER A 336 -27.19 -22.47 18.50
CA SER A 336 -27.88 -22.43 17.20
C SER A 336 -27.05 -23.17 16.16
N ASN A 337 -27.49 -24.35 15.72
CA ASN A 337 -26.85 -25.22 14.71
C ASN A 337 -26.79 -24.60 13.29
N ILE A 338 -26.68 -23.27 13.17
CA ILE A 338 -26.77 -22.50 11.93
C ILE A 338 -25.38 -22.22 11.35
N ILE A 339 -24.33 -22.19 12.20
CA ILE A 339 -22.98 -21.87 11.75
C ILE A 339 -22.43 -23.02 10.91
N LYS A 340 -22.08 -22.70 9.67
CA LYS A 340 -21.45 -23.60 8.72
C LYS A 340 -19.94 -23.47 8.80
N ILE A 341 -19.26 -24.58 8.58
CA ILE A 341 -17.83 -24.56 8.26
C ILE A 341 -17.75 -24.37 6.76
N ASN A 342 -16.87 -23.48 6.29
CA ASN A 342 -16.67 -23.31 4.85
C ASN A 342 -16.33 -24.66 4.23
N ASN A 343 -17.12 -25.10 3.23
CA ASN A 343 -17.07 -26.46 2.66
C ASN A 343 -15.68 -26.90 2.21
N ASN A 344 -14.79 -25.97 1.91
CA ASN A 344 -13.41 -26.28 1.51
C ASN A 344 -12.53 -26.80 2.67
N ILE A 345 -13.04 -26.79 3.91
CA ILE A 345 -12.26 -26.90 5.15
C ILE A 345 -12.98 -27.77 6.20
N GLU A 346 -13.97 -28.58 5.83
CA GLU A 346 -14.66 -29.46 6.80
C GLU A 346 -13.68 -30.42 7.51
N TYR A 347 -12.62 -30.80 6.78
CA TYR A 347 -11.54 -31.65 7.27
C TYR A 347 -10.19 -30.98 7.04
N LEU A 348 -9.30 -31.13 8.02
CA LEU A 348 -7.87 -30.79 7.90
C LEU A 348 -7.06 -32.08 7.85
N ASN A 349 -6.27 -32.28 6.81
CA ASN A 349 -5.47 -33.49 6.66
C ASN A 349 -4.05 -33.23 7.18
N PHE A 350 -3.59 -34.06 8.09
CA PHE A 350 -2.26 -34.02 8.67
C PHE A 350 -1.52 -35.31 8.34
N THR A 351 -0.29 -35.18 7.86
CA THR A 351 0.69 -36.28 7.78
C THR A 351 1.65 -36.08 8.92
N ILE A 352 1.51 -36.92 9.95
CA ILE A 352 2.39 -36.93 11.12
C ILE A 352 3.59 -37.81 10.78
N ASN A 353 4.73 -37.19 10.50
CA ASN A 353 5.98 -37.87 10.21
C ASN A 353 6.68 -38.32 11.49
N ASP A 354 7.61 -39.28 11.33
CA ASP A 354 8.55 -39.61 12.40
C ASP A 354 9.52 -38.44 12.66
N CYS A 355 10.21 -38.50 13.78
CA CYS A 355 11.27 -37.55 14.09
C CYS A 355 12.39 -37.66 13.06
N THR A 356 12.94 -36.52 12.65
CA THR A 356 14.15 -36.51 11.81
C THR A 356 15.35 -37.05 12.61
N ASN A 357 16.41 -37.48 11.91
CA ASN A 357 17.63 -37.96 12.58
C ASN A 357 18.27 -36.92 13.52
N GLU A 358 17.99 -35.63 13.28
CA GLU A 358 18.47 -34.48 14.06
C GLU A 358 17.62 -34.21 15.31
N GLN A 359 16.43 -34.81 15.42
CA GLN A 359 15.51 -34.60 16.53
C GLN A 359 15.54 -35.75 17.56
N TYR A 360 15.20 -35.43 18.80
CA TYR A 360 14.97 -36.43 19.84
C TYR A 360 13.58 -37.04 19.72
N LYS A 361 13.48 -38.36 19.85
CA LYS A 361 12.21 -39.09 19.90
C LYS A 361 11.93 -39.46 21.35
N ILE A 362 11.09 -38.68 22.01
CA ILE A 362 10.83 -38.83 23.45
C ILE A 362 9.52 -39.57 23.65
N TYR A 363 9.55 -40.69 24.36
CA TYR A 363 8.36 -41.46 24.69
C TYR A 363 7.76 -40.99 26.00
N GLN A 364 6.47 -40.69 25.99
CA GLN A 364 5.70 -40.34 27.18
C GLN A 364 4.67 -41.42 27.50
N LYS A 365 4.56 -41.77 28.78
CA LYS A 365 3.52 -42.69 29.27
C LYS A 365 2.20 -41.94 29.29
N SER A 366 1.24 -42.36 28.48
CA SER A 366 -0.12 -41.85 28.57
C SER A 366 -0.79 -42.48 29.78
N GLY A 367 -1.10 -41.68 30.82
CA GLY A 367 -1.60 -42.20 32.10
C GLY A 367 -2.90 -43.03 32.02
N GLN A 368 -3.61 -42.95 30.90
CA GLN A 368 -4.84 -43.71 30.62
C GLN A 368 -4.64 -44.95 29.73
N TYR A 369 -3.51 -45.09 29.02
CA TYR A 369 -3.30 -46.13 28.03
C TYR A 369 -2.02 -46.93 28.29
N LYS A 370 -2.05 -48.23 28.01
CA LYS A 370 -0.90 -49.14 28.19
C LYS A 370 0.27 -48.85 27.23
N TYR A 371 0.08 -47.96 26.25
CA TYR A 371 1.00 -47.72 25.15
C TYR A 371 1.66 -46.34 25.26
N ASN A 372 2.91 -46.26 24.79
CA ASN A 372 3.67 -45.02 24.77
C ASN A 372 3.41 -44.28 23.45
N VAL A 373 3.00 -43.02 23.53
CA VAL A 373 3.08 -42.08 22.39
C VAL A 373 4.44 -41.38 22.44
N TYR A 374 4.92 -40.87 21.31
CA TYR A 374 6.16 -40.12 21.27
C TYR A 374 5.94 -38.69 20.80
N HIS A 375 6.94 -37.84 21.01
CA HIS A 375 7.08 -36.57 20.34
C HIS A 375 8.52 -36.29 19.93
N CYS A 376 8.65 -35.37 18.99
CA CYS A 376 9.89 -34.92 18.41
C CYS A 376 10.27 -33.59 19.05
N GLU A 377 11.47 -33.53 19.61
CA GLU A 377 12.03 -32.29 20.11
C GLU A 377 13.32 -31.94 19.39
N ASN A 378 13.47 -30.67 19.03
CA ASN A 378 14.75 -30.16 18.59
C ASN A 378 15.75 -30.17 19.76
N PRO A 379 17.04 -30.44 19.51
CA PRO A 379 18.07 -30.42 20.55
C PRO A 379 18.08 -29.10 21.33
N ILE A 380 18.00 -29.18 22.66
CA ILE A 380 18.10 -28.02 23.55
C ILE A 380 19.57 -27.72 23.80
N CYS A 381 20.04 -26.55 23.39
CA CYS A 381 21.39 -26.06 23.66
C CYS A 381 21.42 -25.06 24.82
N ASN A 382 22.63 -24.81 25.33
CA ASN A 382 22.90 -23.75 26.30
C ASN A 382 22.50 -22.39 25.72
N GLU A 383 22.01 -21.44 26.53
CA GLU A 383 21.69 -20.06 26.14
C GLU A 383 22.86 -19.33 25.47
N ASN A 384 24.09 -19.75 25.75
CA ASN A 384 25.29 -19.25 25.06
C ASN A 384 25.42 -19.69 23.59
N CYS A 385 24.59 -20.62 23.11
CA CYS A 385 24.57 -21.08 21.73
C CYS A 385 23.59 -20.22 20.91
N PRO A 386 24.06 -19.36 20.01
CA PRO A 386 23.21 -18.39 19.29
C PRO A 386 22.46 -19.03 18.11
N THR A 387 21.53 -19.95 18.41
CA THR A 387 20.70 -20.61 17.38
C THR A 387 19.69 -19.66 16.75
N GLN A 388 19.22 -18.64 17.48
CA GLN A 388 18.27 -17.63 16.99
C GLN A 388 18.84 -16.76 15.86
N ASN A 389 20.16 -16.53 15.85
CA ASN A 389 20.84 -15.71 14.85
C ASN A 389 21.34 -16.52 13.65
N ASN A 390 21.02 -17.82 13.57
CA ASN A 390 21.55 -18.77 12.58
C ASN A 390 23.09 -18.86 12.51
N THR A 391 23.79 -18.36 13.53
CA THR A 391 25.27 -18.43 13.62
C THR A 391 25.75 -19.76 14.21
N ALA A 392 24.85 -20.52 14.82
CA ALA A 392 25.12 -21.85 15.34
C ALA A 392 23.92 -22.77 15.15
N ILE A 393 24.19 -24.07 15.03
CA ILE A 393 23.21 -25.15 15.07
C ILE A 393 23.41 -25.98 16.32
N CYS A 394 22.31 -26.45 16.90
CA CYS A 394 22.35 -27.37 18.04
C CYS A 394 22.29 -28.80 17.53
N ILE A 395 23.35 -29.57 17.76
CA ILE A 395 23.47 -30.94 17.28
C ILE A 395 23.08 -31.90 18.41
N LYS A 396 22.21 -32.84 18.04
CA LYS A 396 21.73 -33.94 18.88
C LYS A 396 22.90 -34.80 19.38
N GLY A 397 22.94 -35.06 20.68
CA GLY A 397 23.85 -36.04 21.30
C GLY A 397 23.37 -37.49 21.14
N ASN A 398 24.25 -38.45 21.46
CA ASN A 398 24.04 -39.89 21.20
C ASN A 398 22.86 -40.54 21.96
N ASN A 399 22.35 -39.94 23.04
CA ASN A 399 21.31 -40.55 23.88
C ASN A 399 19.90 -40.32 23.31
N GLU A 400 19.37 -41.28 22.54
CA GLU A 400 18.13 -41.11 21.74
C GLU A 400 16.88 -40.60 22.48
N ASN A 401 16.78 -40.80 23.81
CA ASN A 401 15.55 -40.53 24.58
C ASN A 401 15.67 -39.39 25.61
N ILE A 402 16.81 -38.71 25.72
CA ILE A 402 17.01 -37.65 26.73
C ILE A 402 17.57 -36.39 26.06
N ASN A 403 16.69 -35.44 25.79
CA ASN A 403 17.06 -34.11 25.30
C ASN A 403 17.56 -33.26 26.47
N SER A 404 18.88 -33.09 26.60
CA SER A 404 19.46 -32.28 27.67
C SER A 404 20.62 -31.43 27.17
N ILE A 405 20.75 -30.23 27.74
CA ILE A 405 21.82 -29.26 27.43
C ILE A 405 23.21 -29.87 27.52
N LYS A 406 23.42 -30.83 28.44
CA LYS A 406 24.73 -31.48 28.65
C LYS A 406 25.10 -32.45 27.53
N ASN A 407 24.12 -33.04 26.86
CA ASN A 407 24.34 -34.05 25.82
C ASN A 407 24.44 -33.43 24.42
N ASN A 408 23.83 -32.26 24.23
CA ASN A 408 23.80 -31.57 22.95
C ASN A 408 25.04 -30.72 22.74
N LYS A 409 25.49 -30.64 21.48
CA LYS A 409 26.67 -29.85 21.10
C LYS A 409 26.26 -28.65 20.27
N CYS A 410 26.69 -27.47 20.69
CA CYS A 410 26.62 -26.27 19.85
C CYS A 410 27.73 -26.34 18.80
N GLN A 411 27.37 -26.25 17.52
CA GLN A 411 28.32 -26.18 16.42
C GLN A 411 28.07 -24.90 15.62
N CYS A 412 29.11 -24.11 15.38
CA CYS A 412 28.99 -22.92 14.55
C CYS A 412 28.63 -23.31 13.11
N THR A 413 27.75 -22.53 12.49
CA THR A 413 27.50 -22.65 11.05
C THR A 413 28.74 -22.22 10.28
N ASN A 414 28.86 -22.65 9.02
CA ASN A 414 29.97 -22.23 8.17
C ASN A 414 30.08 -20.70 8.18
N GLY A 415 31.30 -20.17 8.33
CA GLY A 415 31.55 -18.72 8.42
C GLY A 415 31.59 -18.12 9.82
N TRP A 416 31.31 -18.90 10.86
CA TRP A 416 31.35 -18.44 12.25
C TRP A 416 32.35 -19.25 13.06
N LYS A 417 33.07 -18.58 13.96
CA LYS A 417 34.07 -19.17 14.85
C LYS A 417 33.95 -18.62 16.28
N GLY A 418 34.73 -19.22 17.18
CA GLY A 418 34.75 -18.90 18.61
C GLY A 418 33.75 -19.73 19.42
N ASP A 419 33.94 -19.77 20.73
CA ASP A 419 33.16 -20.64 21.65
C ASP A 419 31.67 -20.31 21.67
N LYS A 420 31.30 -19.08 21.28
CA LYS A 420 29.92 -18.59 21.17
C LYS A 420 29.48 -18.36 19.72
N CYS A 421 30.26 -18.79 18.72
CA CYS A 421 29.96 -18.59 17.30
C CYS A 421 29.63 -17.13 16.93
N ASN A 422 30.24 -16.17 17.62
CA ASN A 422 29.97 -14.74 17.48
C ASN A 422 31.04 -14.00 16.68
N ILE A 423 32.11 -14.69 16.28
CA ILE A 423 33.21 -14.13 15.49
C ILE A 423 33.02 -14.58 14.05
N MET A 424 32.82 -13.63 13.13
CA MET A 424 32.82 -13.93 11.70
C MET A 424 34.19 -14.42 11.26
N ASP A 425 34.24 -15.49 10.47
CA ASP A 425 35.46 -15.94 9.81
C ASP A 425 35.67 -15.13 8.53
N ILE A 426 36.40 -14.03 8.66
CA ILE A 426 36.69 -13.08 7.57
C ILE A 426 37.84 -13.61 6.70
N ILE A 427 37.74 -13.41 5.39
CA ILE A 427 38.79 -13.78 4.44
C ILE A 427 39.98 -12.83 4.58
N ASP A 428 41.10 -13.31 5.15
CA ASP A 428 42.39 -12.63 5.10
C ASP A 428 43.03 -12.82 3.70
N ASN A 429 42.52 -12.11 2.70
CA ASN A 429 43.05 -12.19 1.33
C ASN A 429 44.15 -11.14 1.11
N ASN A 430 45.41 -11.60 1.09
CA ASN A 430 46.57 -10.76 0.74
C ASN A 430 46.69 -10.44 -0.77
N LEU A 431 45.79 -10.92 -1.64
CA LEU A 431 46.00 -10.93 -3.11
C LEU A 431 44.79 -10.51 -3.97
N SER A 432 43.65 -10.10 -3.40
CA SER A 432 42.47 -9.68 -4.19
C SER A 432 42.34 -8.15 -4.26
N PHE A 433 42.13 -7.60 -5.46
CA PHE A 433 42.02 -6.15 -5.75
C PHE A 433 40.86 -5.39 -5.02
N ASN A 434 40.05 -6.06 -4.19
CA ASN A 434 39.08 -5.46 -3.29
C ASN A 434 39.56 -5.55 -1.84
N ASN A 435 40.36 -4.57 -1.43
CA ASN A 435 41.07 -4.52 -0.15
C ASN A 435 40.32 -3.77 0.97
N PHE A 436 38.99 -3.68 0.92
CA PHE A 436 38.28 -2.94 1.97
C PHE A 436 38.06 -3.84 3.19
N SER A 437 38.81 -3.57 4.26
CA SER A 437 38.55 -4.13 5.59
C SER A 437 37.57 -3.30 6.41
N SER A 438 37.26 -2.07 5.97
CA SER A 438 36.38 -1.14 6.68
C SER A 438 35.74 -0.11 5.76
N TYR A 439 34.63 0.47 6.24
CA TYR A 439 33.94 1.59 5.60
C TYR A 439 34.82 2.81 5.38
N SER A 440 35.73 3.12 6.32
CA SER A 440 36.64 4.26 6.22
C SER A 440 37.55 4.15 4.98
N SER A 441 38.15 2.96 4.79
CA SER A 441 39.00 2.70 3.62
C SER A 441 38.23 2.80 2.31
N CYS A 442 36.98 2.31 2.27
CA CYS A 442 36.15 2.45 1.07
C CYS A 442 35.77 3.91 0.79
N SER A 443 35.36 4.64 1.83
CA SER A 443 34.94 6.04 1.72
C SER A 443 36.05 6.95 1.20
N ILE A 444 37.27 6.78 1.69
CA ILE A 444 38.43 7.56 1.25
C ILE A 444 38.69 7.32 -0.25
N LYS A 445 38.69 6.06 -0.70
CA LYS A 445 38.88 5.73 -2.12
C LYS A 445 37.77 6.33 -2.98
N PHE A 446 36.51 6.24 -2.53
CA PHE A 446 35.35 6.80 -3.22
C PHE A 446 35.45 8.32 -3.40
N ILE A 447 35.78 9.06 -2.33
CA ILE A 447 35.94 10.53 -2.37
C ILE A 447 37.05 10.92 -3.34
N PHE A 448 38.24 10.33 -3.20
CA PHE A 448 39.38 10.69 -4.06
C PHE A 448 39.13 10.38 -5.53
N LYS A 449 38.49 9.24 -5.83
CA LYS A 449 38.12 8.86 -7.20
C LYS A 449 37.24 9.93 -7.86
N HIS A 450 36.08 10.22 -7.25
CA HIS A 450 35.07 11.07 -7.88
C HIS A 450 35.41 12.56 -7.81
N CYS A 451 36.02 13.04 -6.71
CA CYS A 451 36.47 14.42 -6.63
C CYS A 451 37.61 14.70 -7.62
N GLY A 452 38.52 13.74 -7.82
CA GLY A 452 39.59 13.85 -8.82
C GLY A 452 39.04 13.96 -10.24
N ILE A 453 38.05 13.14 -10.58
CA ILE A 453 37.39 13.16 -11.90
C ILE A 453 36.70 14.51 -12.15
N VAL A 454 35.90 14.98 -11.19
CA VAL A 454 35.19 16.27 -11.30
C VAL A 454 36.17 17.44 -11.46
N LEU A 455 37.29 17.44 -10.73
CA LEU A 455 38.29 18.50 -10.82
C LEU A 455 38.95 18.56 -12.20
N ILE A 456 39.34 17.40 -12.76
CA ILE A 456 39.92 17.32 -14.11
C ILE A 456 38.90 17.79 -15.16
N TYR A 457 37.65 17.34 -15.04
CA TYR A 457 36.56 17.72 -15.94
C TYR A 457 36.38 19.24 -15.97
N TYR A 458 36.32 19.88 -14.80
CA TYR A 458 36.17 21.32 -14.67
C TYR A 458 37.32 22.09 -15.32
N GLN A 459 38.57 21.66 -15.08
CA GLN A 459 39.73 22.31 -15.69
C GLN A 459 39.65 22.26 -17.22
N PHE A 460 39.22 21.12 -17.77
CA PHE A 460 39.04 20.96 -19.21
C PHE A 460 37.89 21.81 -19.74
N LEU A 461 36.76 21.84 -19.04
CA LEU A 461 35.60 22.62 -19.45
C LEU A 461 35.91 24.13 -19.52
N ILE A 462 36.66 24.67 -18.56
CA ILE A 462 37.11 26.07 -18.59
C ILE A 462 37.90 26.37 -19.86
N TYR A 463 38.90 25.56 -20.18
CA TYR A 463 39.74 25.79 -21.36
C TYR A 463 38.92 25.70 -22.65
N VAL A 464 38.04 24.70 -22.75
CA VAL A 464 37.21 24.48 -23.93
C VAL A 464 36.19 25.61 -24.09
N SER A 465 35.47 26.00 -23.04
CA SER A 465 34.49 27.08 -23.08
C SER A 465 35.12 28.45 -23.33
N THR A 466 36.30 28.72 -22.76
CA THR A 466 37.05 29.96 -23.05
C THR A 466 37.46 29.98 -24.52
N GLY A 467 37.90 28.85 -25.08
CA GLY A 467 38.19 28.71 -26.51
C GLY A 467 36.95 28.88 -27.39
N TYR A 468 35.78 28.45 -26.93
CA TYR A 468 34.51 28.61 -27.64
C TYR A 468 34.05 30.07 -27.73
N GLU A 469 34.11 30.81 -26.62
CA GLU A 469 33.65 32.21 -26.56
C GLU A 469 34.62 33.20 -27.21
N LEU A 470 35.93 32.94 -27.15
CA LEU A 470 36.95 33.81 -27.75
C LEU A 470 37.30 33.44 -29.20
N GLY A 471 36.99 32.22 -29.62
CA GLY A 471 37.27 31.76 -30.98
C GLY A 471 36.45 32.51 -32.02
N ILE A 472 36.98 32.60 -33.25
CA ILE A 472 36.25 33.13 -34.41
C ILE A 472 35.79 31.96 -35.27
N ASN A 473 34.49 31.83 -35.52
CA ASN A 473 33.96 30.73 -36.34
C ASN A 473 34.53 30.81 -37.76
N ILE A 474 35.03 29.69 -38.30
CA ILE A 474 35.62 29.64 -39.64
C ILE A 474 34.63 30.08 -40.73
N ASN A 475 33.33 29.83 -40.55
CA ASN A 475 32.28 30.23 -41.50
C ASN A 475 32.06 31.75 -41.53
N ASP A 476 32.37 32.45 -40.42
CA ASP A 476 32.34 33.92 -40.40
C ASP A 476 33.54 34.51 -41.14
N PHE A 477 34.61 33.72 -41.34
CA PHE A 477 35.78 34.09 -42.11
C PHE A 477 35.51 34.10 -43.62
N ASP A 478 34.61 33.25 -44.13
CA ASP A 478 34.21 33.28 -45.56
C ASP A 478 33.47 34.57 -45.97
N ILE A 479 32.96 35.34 -44.99
CA ILE A 479 32.36 36.67 -45.23
C ILE A 479 33.47 37.73 -45.42
N ILE A 480 34.65 37.51 -44.84
CA ILE A 480 35.82 38.36 -45.01
C ILE A 480 36.42 38.19 -46.41
N ASP A 481 36.48 36.97 -46.93
CA ASP A 481 36.97 36.71 -48.30
C ASP A 481 36.05 37.25 -49.41
N LYS A 482 34.80 37.58 -49.07
CA LYS A 482 33.85 38.23 -50.01
C LYS A 482 33.96 39.75 -50.06
N ILE A 483 34.87 40.36 -49.31
CA ILE A 483 35.18 41.79 -49.47
C ILE A 483 35.89 41.95 -50.83
N PRO A 484 35.30 42.68 -51.81
CA PRO A 484 35.91 42.83 -53.12
C PRO A 484 37.22 43.61 -52.96
N ILE A 485 38.34 42.89 -53.00
CA ILE A 485 39.68 43.47 -53.04
C ILE A 485 39.77 44.26 -54.35
N GLN A 486 39.52 45.57 -54.27
CA GLN A 486 39.58 46.52 -55.39
C GLN A 486 40.97 46.68 -56.01
N ASN A 487 41.97 45.91 -55.57
CA ASN A 487 43.27 45.83 -56.21
C ASN A 487 43.37 44.62 -57.14
N GLN A 488 42.57 44.65 -58.20
CA GLN A 488 42.66 43.73 -59.34
C GLN A 488 44.07 43.70 -59.97
N LYS A 489 44.89 44.75 -59.75
CA LYS A 489 46.31 44.78 -60.12
C LYS A 489 47.20 43.84 -59.30
N VAL A 490 46.92 43.63 -58.02
CA VAL A 490 47.69 42.70 -57.17
C VAL A 490 47.26 41.27 -57.48
N LEU A 491 45.96 41.03 -57.62
CA LEU A 491 45.42 39.74 -58.06
C LEU A 491 45.91 39.34 -59.46
N ASN A 492 46.09 40.30 -60.38
CA ASN A 492 46.72 40.04 -61.68
C ASN A 492 48.23 39.79 -61.60
N ARG A 493 48.95 40.30 -60.58
CA ARG A 493 50.36 39.96 -60.36
C ARG A 493 50.50 38.58 -59.75
N ILE A 494 49.66 38.25 -58.77
CA ILE A 494 49.62 36.93 -58.15
C ILE A 494 49.15 35.87 -59.15
N SER A 495 48.14 36.15 -59.99
CA SER A 495 47.71 35.22 -61.04
C SER A 495 48.77 35.05 -62.13
N LYS A 496 49.53 36.10 -62.47
CA LYS A 496 50.67 36.01 -63.41
C LYS A 496 51.86 35.24 -62.80
N PHE A 497 52.05 35.32 -61.49
CA PHE A 497 53.05 34.53 -60.76
C PHE A 497 52.63 33.05 -60.67
N LEU A 498 51.36 32.77 -60.32
CA LEU A 498 50.80 31.42 -60.27
C LEU A 498 50.71 30.77 -61.66
N ASN A 499 50.44 31.54 -62.71
CA ASN A 499 50.52 31.06 -64.09
C ASN A 499 51.96 30.86 -64.57
N GLY A 500 52.95 31.52 -63.96
CA GLY A 500 54.38 31.23 -64.15
C GLY A 500 54.81 29.90 -63.51
N ILE A 501 54.17 29.50 -62.41
CA ILE A 501 54.43 28.23 -61.72
C ILE A 501 53.73 27.05 -62.43
N LYS A 502 52.63 27.29 -63.15
CA LYS A 502 51.92 26.25 -63.94
C LYS A 502 52.61 25.86 -65.26
N GLY A 503 53.82 26.38 -65.53
CA GLY A 503 54.61 26.10 -66.73
C GLY A 503 55.39 24.79 -66.73
N GLU A 504 55.51 24.07 -65.62
CA GLU A 504 56.12 22.73 -65.58
C GLU A 504 55.08 21.65 -65.30
N GLN A 505 54.79 20.87 -66.34
CA GLN A 505 53.96 19.67 -66.29
C GLN A 505 54.67 18.58 -65.51
N ILE A 506 54.13 18.17 -64.35
CA ILE A 506 54.24 16.79 -63.87
C ILE A 506 52.87 16.33 -63.35
N GLN A 507 52.42 15.25 -63.96
CA GLN A 507 51.16 14.51 -63.79
C GLN A 507 51.00 13.90 -62.39
N ASP A 508 49.74 13.90 -61.95
CA ASP A 508 48.98 12.85 -61.24
C ASP A 508 49.76 11.85 -60.36
N ASP A 509 49.84 12.18 -59.06
CA ASP A 509 49.53 11.32 -57.90
C ASP A 509 50.08 11.99 -56.63
N LEU A 510 49.26 12.79 -55.94
CA LEU A 510 49.39 13.26 -54.54
C LEU A 510 48.43 14.42 -54.30
N GLN A 511 47.15 14.14 -53.99
CA GLN A 511 46.11 15.16 -53.82
C GLN A 511 45.67 15.45 -52.37
N GLU A 512 46.11 14.70 -51.35
CA GLU A 512 45.71 14.98 -49.96
C GLU A 512 46.83 15.51 -49.04
N GLU A 513 48.10 15.21 -49.29
CA GLU A 513 49.20 15.70 -48.43
C GLU A 513 49.72 17.10 -48.85
N LYS A 514 49.34 17.55 -50.06
CA LYS A 514 49.69 18.89 -50.56
C LYS A 514 48.82 20.00 -49.99
N THR A 515 47.59 19.75 -49.50
CA THR A 515 46.70 20.83 -49.05
C THR A 515 47.10 21.44 -47.70
N VAL A 516 47.71 20.66 -46.80
CA VAL A 516 48.18 21.16 -45.49
C VAL A 516 49.52 21.89 -45.61
N ILE A 517 50.46 21.37 -46.41
CA ILE A 517 51.76 22.02 -46.65
C ILE A 517 51.59 23.31 -47.47
N PHE A 518 50.63 23.33 -48.40
CA PHE A 518 50.30 24.52 -49.20
C PHE A 518 49.70 25.65 -48.35
N GLY A 519 48.97 25.33 -47.28
CA GLY A 519 48.47 26.32 -46.31
C GLY A 519 49.60 27.05 -45.57
N GLU A 520 50.58 26.31 -45.05
CA GLU A 520 51.71 26.91 -44.33
C GLU A 520 52.67 27.69 -45.26
N THR A 521 52.91 27.21 -46.49
CA THR A 521 53.72 27.95 -47.45
C THR A 521 53.03 29.22 -47.96
N ILE A 522 51.70 29.19 -48.12
CA ILE A 522 50.94 30.39 -48.47
C ILE A 522 50.97 31.40 -47.33
N ILE A 523 50.78 30.96 -46.08
CA ILE A 523 50.79 31.86 -44.92
C ILE A 523 52.18 32.50 -44.74
N ASN A 524 53.26 31.72 -44.81
CA ASN A 524 54.63 32.27 -44.71
C ASN A 524 54.97 33.22 -45.88
N ASN A 525 54.49 32.94 -47.10
CA ASN A 525 54.71 33.83 -48.24
C ASN A 525 53.87 35.12 -48.16
N ILE A 526 52.65 35.05 -47.63
CA ILE A 526 51.81 36.23 -47.35
C ILE A 526 52.45 37.08 -46.26
N GLU A 527 52.98 36.48 -45.20
CA GLU A 527 53.66 37.18 -44.11
C GLU A 527 54.95 37.85 -44.61
N ASN A 528 55.73 37.19 -45.47
CA ASN A 528 56.92 37.76 -46.10
C ASN A 528 56.60 38.90 -47.08
N GLU A 529 55.52 38.79 -47.87
CA GLU A 529 55.06 39.88 -48.76
C GLU A 529 54.51 41.08 -47.98
N LEU A 530 53.75 40.84 -46.90
CA LEU A 530 53.25 41.90 -46.01
C LEU A 530 54.38 42.67 -45.32
N ASN A 531 55.43 41.97 -44.89
CA ASN A 531 56.62 42.60 -44.33
C ASN A 531 57.36 43.44 -45.38
N ARG A 532 57.40 42.99 -46.64
CA ARG A 532 57.97 43.77 -47.76
C ARG A 532 57.16 45.03 -48.09
N PHE A 533 55.84 44.98 -47.94
CA PHE A 533 54.95 46.13 -48.18
C PHE A 533 55.05 47.21 -47.11
N ASN A 534 55.48 46.86 -45.89
CA ASN A 534 55.68 47.84 -44.81
C ASN A 534 56.96 48.68 -44.99
N ASP A 535 57.99 48.16 -45.67
CA ASP A 535 59.23 48.91 -45.94
C ASP A 535 59.09 49.94 -47.08
N GLU A 536 58.16 49.75 -48.04
CA GLU A 536 58.01 50.64 -49.20
C GLU A 536 57.05 51.84 -48.99
N ARG A 537 56.44 52.01 -47.79
CA ARG A 537 55.38 53.01 -47.54
C ARG A 537 55.80 54.33 -46.87
N SER A 538 57.10 54.61 -46.72
CA SER A 538 57.56 55.83 -46.04
C SER A 538 57.39 57.14 -46.82
N THR A 539 56.99 57.14 -48.09
CA THR A 539 56.74 58.39 -48.82
C THR A 539 55.64 58.26 -49.87
N GLN A 540 54.37 58.45 -49.51
CA GLN A 540 53.40 59.15 -50.37
C GLN A 540 52.08 59.47 -49.67
N LYS A 541 51.68 60.73 -49.79
CA LYS A 541 50.46 61.35 -49.26
C LYS A 541 49.19 60.85 -49.95
N GLU A 542 48.17 60.68 -49.13
CA GLU A 542 46.71 60.65 -49.34
C GLU A 542 46.17 60.47 -50.77
N ASN A 543 45.30 59.46 -50.91
CA ASN A 543 43.94 59.73 -51.38
C ASN A 543 42.92 58.72 -50.83
N LYS A 544 41.81 59.29 -50.39
CA LYS A 544 40.71 58.71 -49.62
C LYS A 544 39.84 57.83 -50.51
N ILE A 545 39.79 56.52 -50.23
CA ILE A 545 38.78 55.61 -50.79
C ILE A 545 38.17 54.82 -49.64
N ASN A 546 36.89 55.09 -49.39
CA ASN A 546 36.07 54.40 -48.41
C ASN A 546 35.68 53.02 -48.97
N THR A 547 36.22 51.95 -48.39
CA THR A 547 35.61 50.61 -48.46
C THR A 547 35.68 49.92 -47.11
N SER A 548 34.55 49.27 -46.80
CA SER A 548 34.10 48.86 -45.48
C SER A 548 34.69 47.55 -44.98
N LYS A 549 34.83 47.45 -43.65
CA LYS A 549 34.91 46.23 -42.82
C LYS A 549 36.26 45.53 -42.59
N PHE A 550 37.40 46.16 -42.89
CA PHE A 550 38.73 45.66 -42.46
C PHE A 550 39.48 46.60 -41.51
N ILE A 551 38.74 47.29 -40.64
CA ILE A 551 39.29 48.16 -39.56
C ILE A 551 38.94 47.52 -38.22
N LEU A 552 39.57 46.39 -37.89
CA LEU A 552 39.51 45.82 -36.54
C LEU A 552 40.91 45.56 -35.94
N LEU A 553 41.98 45.85 -36.69
CA LEU A 553 43.36 45.65 -36.23
C LEU A 553 44.30 46.85 -36.44
N ASN A 554 43.81 47.99 -36.94
CA ASN A 554 44.50 49.29 -36.84
C ASN A 554 43.79 50.15 -35.79
N ILE A 555 43.93 49.75 -34.52
CA ILE A 555 43.42 50.45 -33.34
C ILE A 555 44.45 51.52 -32.95
N GLU A 556 44.53 52.60 -33.72
CA GLU A 556 45.10 53.88 -33.25
C GLU A 556 44.01 54.93 -32.99
N ASN A 557 42.75 54.60 -33.25
CA ASN A 557 41.60 55.38 -32.79
C ASN A 557 40.67 54.46 -32.01
N ASP A 558 40.75 54.55 -30.68
CA ASP A 558 39.87 53.87 -29.72
C ASP A 558 38.41 54.17 -30.06
N ASN A 559 37.80 53.32 -30.89
CA ASN A 559 36.37 53.31 -31.03
C ASN A 559 35.83 52.61 -29.78
N PRO A 560 35.21 53.32 -28.82
CA PRO A 560 34.82 52.76 -27.52
C PRO A 560 33.92 51.52 -27.66
N HIS A 561 33.27 51.35 -28.82
CA HIS A 561 32.41 50.22 -29.12
C HIS A 561 33.11 48.85 -29.13
N ASP A 562 34.36 48.74 -29.61
CA ASP A 562 35.06 47.44 -29.71
C ASP A 562 35.64 46.99 -28.37
N LEU A 563 36.16 47.94 -27.58
CA LEU A 563 36.53 47.74 -26.17
C LEU A 563 35.32 47.28 -25.35
N ILE A 564 34.12 47.83 -25.61
CA ILE A 564 32.88 47.39 -24.97
C ILE A 564 32.55 45.93 -25.33
N LYS A 565 32.76 45.51 -26.59
CA LYS A 565 32.51 44.12 -27.03
C LYS A 565 33.48 43.13 -26.37
N LEU A 566 34.78 43.44 -26.34
CA LEU A 566 35.78 42.61 -25.68
C LEU A 566 35.52 42.51 -24.17
N ASN A 567 35.25 43.64 -23.51
CA ASN A 567 34.89 43.66 -22.09
C ASN A 567 33.62 42.84 -21.81
N LYS A 568 32.67 42.81 -22.76
CA LYS A 568 31.48 41.94 -22.66
C LYS A 568 31.85 40.46 -22.72
N CYS A 569 32.72 40.03 -23.65
CA CYS A 569 33.20 38.66 -23.73
C CYS A 569 33.98 38.24 -22.47
N ILE A 570 34.88 39.10 -21.97
CA ILE A 570 35.63 38.87 -20.73
C ILE A 570 34.68 38.74 -19.53
N LYS A 571 33.65 39.60 -19.44
CA LYS A 571 32.64 39.52 -18.39
C LYS A 571 31.83 38.22 -18.46
N ILE A 572 31.50 37.74 -19.67
CA ILE A 572 30.82 36.45 -19.88
C ILE A 572 31.70 35.31 -19.38
N ILE A 573 32.99 35.31 -19.73
CA ILE A 573 33.95 34.28 -19.30
C ILE A 573 34.10 34.28 -17.77
N HIS A 574 34.25 35.44 -17.13
CA HIS A 574 34.32 35.50 -15.67
C HIS A 574 33.01 35.03 -15.01
N SER A 575 31.85 35.37 -15.58
CA SER A 575 30.56 34.84 -15.10
C SER A 575 30.54 33.32 -15.16
N LEU A 576 30.92 32.76 -16.32
CA LEU A 576 31.01 31.31 -16.52
C LEU A 576 31.95 30.64 -15.51
N HIS A 577 33.13 31.22 -15.24
CA HIS A 577 34.06 30.68 -14.26
C HIS A 577 33.46 30.65 -12.86
N MET A 578 32.79 31.73 -12.45
CA MET A 578 32.14 31.80 -11.13
C MET A 578 30.99 30.81 -10.99
N GLU A 579 30.19 30.62 -12.06
CA GLU A 579 29.15 29.61 -12.12
C GLU A 579 29.73 28.19 -11.99
N LEU A 580 30.79 27.88 -12.76
CA LEU A 580 31.44 26.58 -12.73
C LEU A 580 32.12 26.29 -11.38
N ILE A 581 32.74 27.28 -10.71
CA ILE A 581 33.30 27.11 -9.34
C ILE A 581 32.19 26.72 -8.37
N SER A 582 31.04 27.40 -8.46
CA SER A 582 29.88 27.11 -7.61
C SER A 582 29.38 25.68 -7.83
N ILE A 583 29.36 25.21 -9.08
CA ILE A 583 28.99 23.83 -9.43
C ILE A 583 29.98 22.81 -8.83
N ILE A 584 31.30 23.07 -8.87
CA ILE A 584 32.28 22.17 -8.22
C ILE A 584 32.00 22.07 -6.72
N ILE A 585 31.87 23.21 -6.04
CA ILE A 585 31.67 23.21 -4.58
C ILE A 585 30.43 22.39 -4.22
N ILE A 586 29.33 22.57 -4.97
CA ILE A 586 28.10 21.80 -4.80
C ILE A 586 28.36 20.30 -5.04
N SER A 587 29.06 19.93 -6.11
CA SER A 587 29.35 18.53 -6.43
C SER A 587 30.23 17.84 -5.36
N ILE A 588 31.23 18.52 -4.82
CA ILE A 588 32.08 18.00 -3.73
C ILE A 588 31.24 17.81 -2.47
N LEU A 589 30.39 18.79 -2.13
CA LEU A 589 29.48 18.68 -0.99
C LEU A 589 28.48 17.53 -1.16
N LEU A 590 28.00 17.27 -2.38
CA LEU A 590 27.14 16.12 -2.68
C LEU A 590 27.88 14.79 -2.50
N ILE A 591 29.11 14.66 -3.00
CA ILE A 591 29.93 13.44 -2.82
C ILE A 591 30.20 13.19 -1.33
N ILE A 592 30.58 14.22 -0.57
CA ILE A 592 30.78 14.13 0.89
C ILE A 592 29.46 13.78 1.58
N GLY A 593 28.34 14.37 1.15
CA GLY A 593 27.00 14.07 1.64
C GLY A 593 26.61 12.60 1.45
N ILE A 594 26.90 12.01 0.29
CA ILE A 594 26.68 10.58 0.01
C ILE A 594 27.47 9.71 0.99
N VAL A 595 28.74 10.06 1.28
CA VAL A 595 29.57 9.34 2.25
C VAL A 595 29.01 9.50 3.66
N ILE A 596 28.73 10.72 4.13
CA ILE A 596 28.17 10.92 5.47
C ILE A 596 26.83 10.20 5.62
N TYR A 597 25.97 10.23 4.60
CA TYR A 597 24.69 9.53 4.59
C TYR A 597 24.87 8.02 4.74
N ASN A 598 25.74 7.42 3.92
CA ASN A 598 25.97 5.97 3.95
C ASN A 598 26.77 5.50 5.16
N SER A 599 27.49 6.39 5.87
CA SER A 599 28.17 6.03 7.12
C SER A 599 27.22 5.58 8.23
N LYS A 600 25.92 5.90 8.09
CA LYS A 600 24.86 5.49 9.02
C LYS A 600 24.23 4.14 8.67
N ASN A 601 24.44 3.64 7.46
CA ASN A 601 23.90 2.35 7.08
C ASN A 601 24.66 1.24 7.83
N GLU A 602 23.93 0.20 8.23
CA GLU A 602 24.55 -0.95 8.87
C GLU A 602 25.59 -1.58 7.94
N ILE A 603 26.68 -2.07 8.53
CA ILE A 603 27.75 -2.69 7.76
C ILE A 603 27.24 -4.04 7.26
N GLU A 604 27.06 -4.16 5.95
CA GLU A 604 26.70 -5.42 5.32
C GLU A 604 27.96 -6.24 5.03
N TYR A 605 27.98 -7.45 5.59
CA TYR A 605 28.93 -8.48 5.20
C TYR A 605 28.19 -9.49 4.33
N ILE A 606 28.78 -9.88 3.20
CA ILE A 606 28.26 -10.98 2.39
C ILE A 606 29.08 -12.24 2.69
N GLN A 607 28.38 -13.35 2.87
CA GLN A 607 28.99 -14.68 2.94
C GLN A 607 29.27 -15.22 1.52
N GLU A 608 30.52 -15.56 1.23
CA GLU A 608 30.91 -16.19 -0.04
C GLU A 608 30.60 -17.70 -0.05
N TYR A 609 30.68 -18.34 -1.24
CA TYR A 609 30.42 -19.78 -1.41
C TYR A 609 31.31 -20.70 -0.56
N ASN A 610 32.48 -20.22 -0.14
CA ASN A 610 33.37 -20.94 0.77
C ASN A 610 32.93 -20.84 2.25
N GLY A 611 31.83 -20.14 2.52
CA GLY A 611 31.28 -19.88 3.85
C GLY A 611 31.93 -18.70 4.58
N LYS A 612 32.97 -18.06 4.04
CA LYS A 612 33.64 -16.93 4.72
C LYS A 612 32.97 -15.60 4.41
N TRP A 613 33.16 -14.63 5.30
CA TRP A 613 32.57 -13.30 5.15
C TRP A 613 33.53 -12.32 4.48
N ARG A 614 32.99 -11.48 3.61
CA ARG A 614 33.67 -10.30 3.07
C ARG A 614 32.87 -9.03 3.35
N TYR A 615 33.57 -7.92 3.53
CA TYR A 615 32.96 -6.61 3.64
C TYR A 615 32.46 -6.17 2.25
N GLU A 616 31.18 -5.84 2.14
CA GLU A 616 30.62 -5.20 0.95
C GLU A 616 30.60 -3.68 1.15
N CYS A 617 31.15 -2.94 0.20
CA CYS A 617 31.13 -1.49 0.35
C CYS A 617 29.76 -0.93 -0.07
N PRO A 618 29.01 -0.26 0.82
CA PRO A 618 27.69 0.29 0.49
C PRO A 618 27.76 1.43 -0.54
N LEU A 619 28.95 1.99 -0.77
CA LEU A 619 29.19 3.02 -1.79
C LEU A 619 29.31 2.47 -3.21
N ASP A 620 29.40 1.14 -3.40
CA ASP A 620 29.55 0.55 -4.73
C ASP A 620 28.32 0.80 -5.62
N HIS A 621 27.11 0.87 -5.04
CA HIS A 621 25.91 1.25 -5.79
C HIS A 621 25.99 2.69 -6.32
N TYR A 622 26.44 3.62 -5.48
CA TYR A 622 26.60 5.03 -5.86
C TYR A 622 27.77 5.25 -6.83
N ASN A 623 28.81 4.42 -6.73
CA ASN A 623 29.97 4.46 -7.61
C ASN A 623 29.53 4.25 -9.06
N ILE A 624 28.58 3.35 -9.33
CA ILE A 624 28.03 3.12 -10.68
C ILE A 624 27.28 4.34 -11.20
N ILE A 625 26.41 4.93 -10.37
CA ILE A 625 25.62 6.12 -10.73
C ILE A 625 26.55 7.31 -11.06
N LEU A 626 27.58 7.51 -10.24
CA LEU A 626 28.58 8.56 -10.47
C LEU A 626 29.42 8.26 -11.71
N ASN A 627 29.88 7.03 -11.93
CA ASN A 627 30.61 6.67 -13.17
C ASN A 627 29.76 6.91 -14.43
N LEU A 628 28.46 6.60 -14.38
CA LEU A 628 27.55 6.88 -15.49
C LEU A 628 27.40 8.39 -15.73
N THR A 629 27.21 9.16 -14.67
CA THR A 629 27.11 10.63 -14.73
C THR A 629 28.39 11.24 -15.29
N GLU A 630 29.54 10.75 -14.82
CA GLU A 630 30.88 11.14 -15.27
C GLU A 630 31.09 10.82 -16.76
N ALA A 631 30.66 9.65 -17.23
CA ALA A 631 30.73 9.30 -18.65
C ALA A 631 29.89 10.27 -19.51
N ILE A 632 28.70 10.65 -19.06
CA ILE A 632 27.82 11.60 -19.77
C ILE A 632 28.44 13.00 -19.83
N ILE A 633 28.98 13.52 -18.73
CA ILE A 633 29.60 14.85 -18.73
C ILE A 633 30.88 14.86 -19.58
N ILE A 634 31.70 13.80 -19.56
CA ILE A 634 32.89 13.71 -20.41
C ILE A 634 32.47 13.63 -21.89
N LEU A 635 31.40 12.91 -22.23
CA LEU A 635 30.85 12.89 -23.58
C LEU A 635 30.41 14.29 -24.04
N TYR A 636 29.76 15.06 -23.17
CA TYR A 636 29.41 16.45 -23.45
C TYR A 636 30.65 17.32 -23.70
N LEU A 637 31.71 17.16 -22.89
CA LEU A 637 32.98 17.85 -23.09
C LEU A 637 33.61 17.50 -24.44
N ILE A 638 33.58 16.23 -24.85
CA ILE A 638 34.04 15.80 -26.17
C ILE A 638 33.25 16.54 -27.26
N VAL A 639 31.91 16.57 -27.17
CA VAL A 639 31.06 17.26 -28.15
C VAL A 639 31.40 18.75 -28.25
N ILE A 640 31.60 19.46 -27.12
CA ILE A 640 32.00 20.88 -27.18
C ILE A 640 33.40 21.01 -27.77
N SER A 641 34.35 20.17 -27.35
CA SER A 641 35.72 20.24 -27.86
C SER A 641 35.76 20.10 -29.38
N LEU A 642 34.94 19.19 -29.95
CA LEU A 642 34.79 19.02 -31.41
C LEU A 642 34.17 20.25 -32.08
N LYS A 643 33.18 20.91 -31.44
CA LYS A 643 32.62 22.17 -31.97
C LYS A 643 33.65 23.29 -31.98
N VAL A 644 34.50 23.38 -30.95
CA VAL A 644 35.54 24.40 -30.84
C VAL A 644 36.60 24.24 -31.92
N LEU A 645 36.84 23.03 -32.46
CA LEU A 645 37.77 22.81 -33.57
C LEU A 645 37.38 23.54 -34.86
N ASN A 646 36.12 23.97 -35.02
CA ASN A 646 35.67 24.78 -36.15
C ASN A 646 35.94 26.29 -35.97
N TYR A 647 36.62 26.69 -34.89
CA TYR A 647 36.98 28.07 -34.61
C TYR A 647 38.47 28.30 -34.87
N VAL A 648 38.78 29.44 -35.47
CA VAL A 648 40.14 29.96 -35.68
C VAL A 648 40.56 30.77 -34.46
N TYR A 649 41.87 30.87 -34.20
CA TYR A 649 42.48 31.55 -33.04
C TYR A 649 42.17 30.93 -31.67
N ILE A 650 41.88 29.62 -31.63
CA ILE A 650 41.76 28.84 -30.38
C ILE A 650 43.14 28.42 -29.83
N PHE A 651 43.24 28.21 -28.52
CA PHE A 651 44.46 27.69 -27.90
C PHE A 651 44.74 26.24 -28.35
N LYS A 652 46.00 25.93 -28.72
CA LYS A 652 46.43 24.57 -29.12
C LYS A 652 46.09 23.50 -28.07
N CYS A 653 46.07 23.86 -26.78
CA CYS A 653 45.73 22.95 -25.69
C CYS A 653 44.30 22.39 -25.78
N VAL A 654 43.35 23.13 -26.36
CA VAL A 654 41.94 22.69 -26.49
C VAL A 654 41.83 21.44 -27.37
N LYS A 655 42.66 21.34 -28.42
CA LYS A 655 42.73 20.15 -29.28
C LYS A 655 43.22 18.91 -28.51
N TYR A 656 44.25 19.08 -27.69
CA TYR A 656 44.78 17.98 -26.86
C TYR A 656 43.81 17.58 -25.74
N ILE A 657 43.03 18.52 -25.21
CA ILE A 657 41.96 18.23 -24.25
C ILE A 657 40.89 17.32 -24.89
N GLY A 658 40.50 17.58 -26.14
CA GLY A 658 39.58 16.70 -26.88
C GLY A 658 40.09 15.25 -27.00
N TYR A 659 41.35 15.07 -27.41
CA TYR A 659 41.95 13.72 -27.48
C TYR A 659 42.11 13.06 -26.11
N SER A 660 42.52 13.82 -25.09
CA SER A 660 42.65 13.32 -23.73
C SER A 660 41.30 12.88 -23.16
N SER A 661 40.22 13.61 -23.47
CA SER A 661 38.86 13.27 -23.04
C SER A 661 38.37 11.96 -23.65
N LEU A 662 38.70 11.68 -24.93
CA LEU A 662 38.40 10.40 -25.59
C LEU A 662 39.11 9.21 -24.93
N LEU A 663 40.40 9.36 -24.61
CA LEU A 663 41.14 8.32 -23.89
C LEU A 663 40.59 8.13 -22.46
N TRP A 664 40.25 9.24 -21.81
CA TRP A 664 39.77 9.25 -20.43
C TRP A 664 38.41 8.56 -20.28
N ILE A 665 37.45 8.84 -21.17
CA ILE A 665 36.16 8.12 -21.14
C ILE A 665 36.36 6.63 -21.39
N ALA A 666 37.22 6.25 -22.34
CA ALA A 666 37.44 4.86 -22.74
C ALA A 666 38.16 4.00 -21.68
N THR A 667 39.00 4.60 -20.84
CA THR A 667 39.78 3.90 -19.81
C THR A 667 39.25 4.06 -18.38
N GLY A 668 38.33 5.00 -18.15
CA GLY A 668 37.84 5.34 -16.82
C GLY A 668 36.36 5.00 -16.61
N PRO A 669 35.44 6.00 -16.63
CA PRO A 669 34.06 5.77 -16.22
C PRO A 669 33.30 4.79 -17.11
N LEU A 670 33.52 4.79 -18.43
CA LEU A 670 32.81 3.89 -19.36
C LEU A 670 33.17 2.41 -19.11
N THR A 671 34.46 2.11 -18.90
CA THR A 671 34.91 0.76 -18.57
C THR A 671 34.29 0.27 -17.27
N SER A 672 34.18 1.16 -16.27
CA SER A 672 33.56 0.84 -14.99
C SER A 672 32.07 0.52 -15.13
N VAL A 673 31.35 1.21 -16.02
CA VAL A 673 29.95 0.92 -16.34
C VAL A 673 29.83 -0.41 -17.11
N ILE A 674 30.71 -0.67 -18.08
CA ILE A 674 30.70 -1.92 -18.86
C ILE A 674 31.02 -3.15 -18.00
N ILE A 675 31.93 -3.06 -17.04
CA ILE A 675 32.27 -4.19 -16.15
C ILE A 675 31.11 -4.52 -15.20
N PHE A 676 30.26 -3.53 -14.88
CA PHE A 676 29.10 -3.73 -14.03
C PHE A 676 27.90 -4.36 -14.76
N LEU A 677 27.74 -4.05 -16.06
CA LEU A 677 26.74 -4.65 -16.94
C LEU A 677 27.13 -6.09 -17.31
#